data_AF-A0A3Q2ZGJ4-F1
#
_entry.id   AF-A0A3Q2ZGJ4-F1
#
_cell.length_a   1.000
_cell.length_b   1.000
_cell.length_c   1.000
_cell.angle_alpha   90.00
_cell.angle_beta   90.00
_cell.angle_gamma   90.00
#
_symmetry.space_group_name_H-M   'P 1'
#
loop_
_entity.id
_entity.type
_entity.pdbx_description
1 polymer ?
#
loop_
_entity_poly.entity_id
_entity_poly.type
_entity_poly.pdbx_seq_one_letter_code
_entity_poly.pdbx_strand_id
1 'polypeptide(L)'
;SSPSGESFCRIPSRSASWPNPVPCAGHQESETCRGKCGRVFEACSCHATCLSLLNCCTDYSRSCFQASPQSSSMLGGRALRILGLDLPSDGHLFCRFKGEITLKGFIDEEGHVYCTSPLLFETGWIPFDVSTDGDHFDRSGEYLEADPTSEVTLVNATQWNSYGTPNTAGQLQMTWNSSLIETEEVNVELWGYREVSSSEAETSSLRAELSYLYSLGRNLPNSGVFSFNPEPREDFSEWELGNIRITAGSKSEGERNVQGLWSGGHILAWHLEQAFRDDSSAWAENKCLQWDALEKKLTSFLNELIDCPCTLSQARADTGRFHTDSTCNIESGSVCTYHPGSVYCVRAIQASPRHGSGQQCCYDSSGALVLTGDSVGGSTPDRAHDWGAPPYREPPRIPGYSHWLYDVTSFFYCCLWSDLCNVYLDHRPSSGCRKYQPPGAGVVLGSLHFVTFDGLSYTFSGKGEYYLVSAADRELSVQARTEQVKLQNGTLVKATQLSSVAMKENSSDVIEVRTAGKHLQVLRNQKLLPFTEQRWMDLQGEELQVAFQGLWRVVVSNLTPSAFTRRLNQNVCVCVCVSTVLLPAEFSNRTQGLLGSMNADPSDDLMTSSGSVISSADVTPEEIFTFGAGWNISKTSSLFTYDSRYLLDSYFLPPSHDSTFVPAFSLPEKPDDPLVADMLSVCLGEGAQFCKHDTLITRSLAVGNATLRARRDHRALMEALEPVVSCGWIPTPRNGKKNGTRYLQGNTLSFTCSEGYVLYGSTERTCVEDGTWTGEQAHCITGWLERFS
;
A
#
# COMPACT_ATOMS: atom_id res chain seq x y z
N SER A 1 30.72 -60.45 16.13
CA SER A 1 31.76 -59.94 15.22
C SER A 1 31.21 -59.92 13.82
N SER A 2 31.07 -58.72 13.25
CA SER A 2 30.96 -58.49 11.80
C SER A 2 32.16 -59.16 11.07
N PRO A 3 32.16 -59.38 9.73
CA PRO A 3 31.56 -58.48 8.74
C PRO A 3 31.02 -59.07 7.41
N SER A 4 30.46 -58.14 6.64
CA SER A 4 30.43 -58.02 5.16
C SER A 4 29.39 -58.80 4.35
N GLY A 5 28.72 -58.05 3.47
CA GLY A 5 27.87 -58.55 2.40
C GLY A 5 27.01 -57.44 1.78
N GLU A 6 27.55 -56.72 0.80
CA GLU A 6 26.84 -55.80 -0.09
C GLU A 6 25.65 -56.49 -0.78
N SER A 7 24.58 -55.75 -1.09
CA SER A 7 23.83 -55.98 -2.33
C SER A 7 22.98 -54.77 -2.71
N PHE A 8 23.37 -54.16 -3.83
CA PHE A 8 22.57 -53.22 -4.62
C PHE A 8 21.22 -53.83 -5.02
N CYS A 9 20.18 -53.01 -5.13
CA CYS A 9 19.01 -53.37 -5.94
C CYS A 9 18.64 -52.27 -6.94
N ARG A 10 18.75 -52.67 -8.20
CA ARG A 10 18.28 -52.02 -9.43
C ARG A 10 16.76 -51.92 -9.44
N ILE A 11 16.27 -50.88 -10.13
CA ILE A 11 14.91 -50.76 -10.65
C ILE A 11 14.63 -51.91 -11.63
N PRO A 12 13.42 -52.51 -11.62
CA PRO A 12 12.87 -53.10 -12.82
C PRO A 12 11.56 -52.43 -13.27
N SER A 13 11.43 -52.40 -14.58
CA SER A 13 10.34 -51.91 -15.41
C SER A 13 9.04 -52.72 -15.37
N ARG A 14 7.92 -52.03 -15.57
CA ARG A 14 6.60 -52.44 -16.11
C ARG A 14 6.24 -53.94 -16.14
N SER A 15 5.22 -54.35 -15.38
CA SER A 15 3.87 -54.71 -15.88
C SER A 15 2.98 -55.36 -14.80
N ALA A 16 1.71 -54.94 -14.81
CA ALA A 16 0.48 -55.55 -14.25
C ALA A 16 0.55 -56.57 -13.09
N SER A 17 0.16 -56.12 -11.90
CA SER A 17 -0.95 -56.64 -11.08
C SER A 17 -0.88 -56.04 -9.67
N TRP A 18 -2.00 -55.55 -9.16
CA TRP A 18 -2.11 -55.03 -7.79
C TRP A 18 -1.88 -56.15 -6.78
N PRO A 19 -1.20 -55.86 -5.66
CA PRO A 19 -1.83 -56.13 -4.37
C PRO A 19 -1.71 -54.96 -3.39
N ASN A 20 -2.61 -54.98 -2.41
CA ASN A 20 -2.83 -54.02 -1.34
C ASN A 20 -1.54 -53.49 -0.66
N PRO A 21 -1.54 -52.23 -0.18
CA PRO A 21 -0.43 -51.65 0.56
C PRO A 21 -0.22 -52.40 1.88
N VAL A 22 0.96 -53.00 2.06
CA VAL A 22 1.45 -53.49 3.35
C VAL A 22 2.18 -52.34 4.04
N PRO A 23 1.97 -52.10 5.35
CA PRO A 23 2.42 -50.90 6.02
C PRO A 23 3.93 -50.92 6.23
N CYS A 24 4.57 -49.75 6.06
CA CYS A 24 5.92 -49.52 6.56
C CYS A 24 5.90 -49.64 8.09
N ALA A 25 6.34 -50.79 8.60
CA ALA A 25 6.59 -51.00 10.02
C ALA A 25 7.91 -50.31 10.39
N GLY A 26 7.76 -49.09 10.91
CA GLY A 26 8.79 -48.27 11.52
C GLY A 26 8.13 -47.05 12.12
N HIS A 27 7.44 -47.22 13.25
CA HIS A 27 6.90 -46.12 14.04
C HIS A 27 8.07 -45.25 14.56
N GLN A 28 8.49 -44.28 13.77
CA GLN A 28 8.92 -42.99 14.31
C GLN A 28 7.65 -42.22 14.69
N GLU A 29 7.71 -41.44 15.77
CA GLU A 29 6.62 -40.56 16.19
C GLU A 29 6.02 -39.85 14.98
N SER A 30 4.69 -39.88 14.81
CA SER A 30 4.05 -39.17 13.71
C SER A 30 4.44 -37.69 13.79
N GLU A 31 5.22 -37.22 12.83
CA GLU A 31 5.63 -35.82 12.75
C GLU A 31 4.37 -34.95 12.74
N THR A 32 4.26 -34.08 13.74
CA THR A 32 3.08 -33.23 14.00
C THR A 32 3.40 -31.77 13.69
N CYS A 33 2.41 -31.06 13.16
CA CYS A 33 2.47 -29.62 12.93
C CYS A 33 2.18 -28.76 14.16
N ARG A 34 1.78 -29.37 15.28
CA ARG A 34 1.55 -28.65 16.55
C ARG A 34 2.81 -27.91 16.99
N GLY A 35 2.72 -26.59 17.11
CA GLY A 35 3.82 -25.68 17.46
C GLY A 35 4.96 -25.64 16.43
N LYS A 36 4.74 -26.18 15.23
CA LYS A 36 5.77 -26.40 14.20
C LYS A 36 5.35 -25.93 12.81
N CYS A 37 4.35 -25.04 12.71
CA CYS A 37 3.95 -24.44 11.45
C CYS A 37 5.14 -23.75 10.75
N GLY A 38 5.24 -23.95 9.43
CA GLY A 38 6.38 -23.50 8.63
C GLY A 38 7.54 -24.51 8.54
N ARG A 39 7.59 -25.55 9.38
CA ARG A 39 8.68 -26.55 9.31
C ARG A 39 8.47 -27.56 8.18
N VAL A 40 9.56 -28.02 7.60
CA VAL A 40 9.60 -29.14 6.64
C VAL A 40 10.34 -30.29 7.31
N PHE A 41 9.76 -31.49 7.27
CA PHE A 41 10.36 -32.70 7.83
C PHE A 41 10.74 -33.71 6.73
N GLU A 42 11.30 -34.86 7.12
CA GLU A 42 11.68 -35.91 6.17
C GLU A 42 10.46 -36.63 5.60
N ALA A 43 9.44 -36.92 6.40
CA ALA A 43 8.27 -37.68 5.96
C ALA A 43 7.10 -36.80 5.51
N CYS A 44 6.96 -35.60 6.08
CA CYS A 44 5.88 -34.67 5.74
C CYS A 44 6.30 -33.20 5.91
N SER A 45 5.39 -32.26 5.64
CA SER A 45 5.65 -30.82 5.78
C SER A 45 4.51 -30.10 6.50
N CYS A 46 4.89 -29.11 7.31
CA CYS A 46 4.03 -28.12 7.94
C CYS A 46 4.19 -26.73 7.34
N HIS A 47 4.93 -26.63 6.23
CA HIS A 47 5.08 -25.41 5.46
C HIS A 47 3.87 -25.23 4.53
N ALA A 48 3.45 -23.98 4.26
CA ALA A 48 2.24 -23.69 3.49
C ALA A 48 2.21 -24.31 2.08
N THR A 49 3.39 -24.50 1.48
CA THR A 49 3.54 -25.16 0.18
C THR A 49 3.17 -26.64 0.18
N CYS A 50 3.00 -27.27 1.35
CA CYS A 50 2.66 -28.70 1.45
C CYS A 50 1.31 -29.02 0.83
N LEU A 51 0.36 -28.07 0.86
CA LEU A 51 -0.99 -28.24 0.31
C LEU A 51 -0.90 -28.49 -1.20
N SER A 52 -0.14 -27.64 -1.89
CA SER A 52 0.08 -27.73 -3.34
C SER A 52 0.96 -28.92 -3.73
N LEU A 53 1.90 -29.31 -2.86
CA LEU A 53 2.79 -30.45 -3.07
C LEU A 53 2.23 -31.80 -2.62
N LEU A 54 1.04 -31.80 -2.00
CA LEU A 54 0.35 -32.99 -1.47
C LEU A 54 1.21 -33.83 -0.51
N ASN A 55 2.04 -33.16 0.31
CA ASN A 55 2.93 -33.80 1.28
C ASN A 55 2.77 -33.22 2.70
N CYS A 56 1.60 -32.64 3.01
CA CYS A 56 1.32 -32.14 4.34
C CYS A 56 1.34 -33.25 5.39
N CYS A 57 1.76 -32.92 6.61
CA CYS A 57 1.52 -33.80 7.76
C CYS A 57 0.01 -33.97 7.98
N THR A 58 -0.39 -35.09 8.56
CA THR A 58 -1.80 -35.49 8.70
C THR A 58 -2.63 -34.50 9.53
N ASP A 59 -1.99 -33.76 10.43
CA ASP A 59 -2.61 -32.77 11.30
C ASP A 59 -2.46 -31.32 10.81
N TYR A 60 -1.89 -31.09 9.61
CA TYR A 60 -1.58 -29.74 9.11
C TYR A 60 -2.77 -28.78 9.16
N SER A 61 -3.92 -29.13 8.58
CA SER A 61 -5.08 -28.23 8.53
C SER A 61 -5.68 -27.93 9.91
N ARG A 62 -5.45 -28.80 10.90
CA ARG A 62 -5.90 -28.62 12.27
C ARG A 62 -4.91 -27.82 13.10
N SER A 63 -3.63 -27.85 12.75
CA SER A 63 -2.54 -27.24 13.52
C SER A 63 -2.08 -25.90 12.94
N CYS A 64 -2.04 -25.76 11.62
CA CYS A 64 -1.69 -24.56 10.88
C CYS A 64 -2.92 -24.07 10.11
N PHE A 65 -3.84 -23.45 10.84
CA PHE A 65 -5.18 -23.18 10.33
C PHE A 65 -5.26 -21.86 9.56
N GLN A 66 -6.36 -21.66 8.85
CA GLN A 66 -6.75 -20.37 8.26
C GLN A 66 -7.98 -19.82 8.98
N ALA A 67 -8.07 -18.50 9.09
CA ALA A 67 -9.24 -17.81 9.61
C ALA A 67 -10.17 -17.35 8.49
N SER A 68 -11.47 -17.33 8.75
CA SER A 68 -12.48 -16.72 7.88
C SER A 68 -13.48 -15.92 8.72
N PRO A 69 -13.76 -14.65 8.42
CA PRO A 69 -13.11 -13.81 7.42
C PRO A 69 -11.61 -13.65 7.68
N GLN A 70 -10.88 -13.21 6.67
CA GLN A 70 -9.42 -13.10 6.74
C GLN A 70 -8.96 -11.74 7.27
N SER A 71 -9.87 -10.77 7.39
CA SER A 71 -9.58 -9.46 7.96
C SER A 71 -10.53 -9.03 9.08
N SER A 72 -10.05 -8.10 9.92
CA SER A 72 -10.79 -7.48 11.03
C SER A 72 -10.39 -6.02 11.21
N SER A 73 -11.27 -5.25 11.87
CA SER A 73 -10.94 -3.93 12.41
C SER A 73 -9.88 -3.99 13.49
N MET A 74 -9.07 -2.93 13.60
CA MET A 74 -8.25 -2.64 14.79
C MET A 74 -9.05 -2.51 16.08
N LEU A 75 -10.36 -2.25 15.97
CA LEU A 75 -11.31 -2.15 17.09
C LEU A 75 -11.80 -3.50 17.61
N GLY A 76 -11.45 -4.59 16.92
CA GLY A 76 -11.90 -5.93 17.24
C GLY A 76 -13.39 -6.15 17.00
N GLY A 77 -13.92 -7.26 17.54
CA GLY A 77 -15.33 -7.61 17.47
C GLY A 77 -15.73 -8.46 16.26
N ARG A 78 -14.78 -8.82 15.40
CA ARG A 78 -15.02 -9.73 14.27
C ARG A 78 -14.93 -11.18 14.76
N ALA A 79 -15.94 -11.99 14.48
CA ALA A 79 -15.90 -13.42 14.75
C ALA A 79 -15.10 -14.14 13.66
N LEU A 80 -13.89 -14.60 13.99
CA LEU A 80 -12.98 -15.33 13.10
C LEU A 80 -13.22 -16.83 13.24
N ARG A 81 -13.83 -17.44 12.23
CA ARG A 81 -13.98 -18.90 12.14
C ARG A 81 -12.64 -19.56 11.88
N ILE A 82 -12.30 -20.57 12.67
CA ILE A 82 -11.08 -21.38 12.44
C ILE A 82 -11.42 -22.52 11.49
N LEU A 83 -10.85 -22.47 10.30
CA LEU A 83 -11.12 -23.47 9.27
C LEU A 83 -10.38 -24.78 9.57
N GLY A 84 -11.08 -25.90 9.44
CA GLY A 84 -10.51 -27.24 9.62
C GLY A 84 -10.48 -27.75 11.06
N LEU A 85 -11.01 -26.97 12.01
CA LEU A 85 -11.18 -27.37 13.41
C LEU A 85 -12.66 -27.32 13.78
N ASP A 86 -13.22 -28.48 14.11
CA ASP A 86 -14.58 -28.62 14.63
C ASP A 86 -14.51 -29.24 16.04
N LEU A 87 -15.32 -28.73 16.95
CA LEU A 87 -15.39 -29.18 18.34
C LEU A 87 -16.85 -29.46 18.73
N PRO A 88 -17.09 -30.36 19.71
CA PRO A 88 -18.41 -30.49 20.30
C PRO A 88 -18.94 -29.16 20.86
N SER A 89 -20.24 -28.95 20.84
CA SER A 89 -20.87 -27.70 21.32
C SER A 89 -20.60 -27.39 22.80
N ASP A 90 -20.26 -28.39 23.61
CA ASP A 90 -19.85 -28.26 25.01
C ASP A 90 -18.32 -28.15 25.20
N GLY A 91 -17.57 -28.10 24.10
CA GLY A 91 -16.12 -27.98 24.10
C GLY A 91 -15.59 -26.66 24.65
N HIS A 92 -14.28 -26.62 24.87
CA HIS A 92 -13.56 -25.43 25.29
C HIS A 92 -12.62 -24.94 24.18
N LEU A 93 -12.60 -23.63 23.98
CA LEU A 93 -11.70 -22.96 23.04
C LEU A 93 -11.16 -21.70 23.69
N PHE A 94 -9.85 -21.54 23.65
CA PHE A 94 -9.14 -20.33 24.06
C PHE A 94 -8.30 -19.83 22.88
N CYS A 95 -8.33 -18.53 22.63
CA CYS A 95 -7.64 -17.88 21.53
C CYS A 95 -6.63 -16.89 22.11
N ARG A 96 -5.36 -17.00 21.71
CA ARG A 96 -4.28 -16.13 22.18
C ARG A 96 -3.74 -15.31 21.02
N PHE A 97 -4.05 -14.02 21.04
CA PHE A 97 -3.62 -13.06 20.04
C PHE A 97 -2.27 -12.44 20.42
N LYS A 98 -1.35 -12.36 19.44
CA LYS A 98 0.02 -11.83 19.62
C LYS A 98 0.84 -12.50 20.74
N GLY A 99 0.44 -13.67 21.21
CA GLY A 99 1.06 -14.31 22.37
C GLY A 99 0.71 -13.66 23.73
N GLU A 100 -0.13 -12.62 23.76
CA GLU A 100 -0.39 -11.81 24.96
C GLU A 100 -1.86 -11.87 25.41
N ILE A 101 -2.81 -11.71 24.48
CA ILE A 101 -4.23 -11.50 24.80
C ILE A 101 -4.96 -12.83 24.67
N THR A 102 -5.36 -13.41 25.79
CA THR A 102 -6.11 -14.68 25.83
C THR A 102 -7.60 -14.43 26.02
N LEU A 103 -8.41 -14.90 25.07
CA LEU A 103 -9.87 -14.78 25.07
C LEU A 103 -10.51 -16.17 24.98
N LYS A 104 -11.72 -16.29 25.55
CA LYS A 104 -12.53 -17.50 25.36
C LYS A 104 -13.22 -17.43 23.98
N GLY A 105 -13.03 -18.46 23.17
CA GLY A 105 -13.75 -18.64 21.91
C GLY A 105 -15.16 -19.20 22.13
N PHE A 106 -15.95 -19.26 21.06
CA PHE A 106 -17.28 -19.85 21.07
C PHE A 106 -17.45 -20.88 19.95
N ILE A 107 -18.45 -21.76 20.11
CA ILE A 107 -18.72 -22.88 19.21
C ILE A 107 -20.21 -22.77 18.83
N ASP A 108 -20.51 -22.83 17.53
CA ASP A 108 -21.90 -22.81 17.05
C ASP A 108 -22.58 -24.19 17.18
N GLU A 109 -23.86 -24.27 16.82
CA GLU A 109 -24.65 -25.51 16.94
C GLU A 109 -24.12 -26.62 16.02
N GLU A 110 -23.48 -26.24 14.90
CA GLU A 110 -22.83 -27.14 13.94
C GLU A 110 -21.44 -27.61 14.39
N GLY A 111 -20.89 -27.06 15.47
CA GLY A 111 -19.58 -27.41 16.02
C GLY A 111 -18.41 -26.60 15.42
N HIS A 112 -18.68 -25.58 14.62
CA HIS A 112 -17.65 -24.68 14.13
C HIS A 112 -17.18 -23.76 15.24
N VAL A 113 -15.89 -23.48 15.23
CA VAL A 113 -15.24 -22.74 16.32
C VAL A 113 -14.82 -21.34 15.87
N TYR A 114 -15.01 -20.36 16.75
CA TYR A 114 -14.78 -18.96 16.48
C TYR A 114 -13.96 -18.28 17.57
N CYS A 115 -13.06 -17.40 17.15
CA CYS A 115 -12.35 -16.45 18.00
C CYS A 115 -12.79 -15.03 17.66
N THR A 116 -13.24 -14.28 18.65
CA THR A 116 -13.51 -12.84 18.44
C THR A 116 -12.20 -12.07 18.46
N SER A 117 -11.93 -11.27 17.43
CA SER A 117 -10.75 -10.40 17.38
C SER A 117 -10.78 -9.37 18.52
N PRO A 118 -9.67 -9.15 19.24
CA PRO A 118 -9.57 -8.12 20.28
C PRO A 118 -9.33 -6.73 19.68
N LEU A 119 -9.43 -5.70 20.54
CA LEU A 119 -8.94 -4.35 20.27
C LEU A 119 -7.40 -4.35 20.32
N LEU A 120 -6.71 -3.91 19.25
CA LEU A 120 -5.24 -3.92 19.18
C LEU A 120 -4.57 -2.57 18.83
N PHE A 121 -5.31 -1.60 18.28
CA PHE A 121 -4.77 -0.28 17.85
C PHE A 121 -3.57 -0.37 16.88
N GLU A 122 -3.54 -1.40 16.04
CA GLU A 122 -2.51 -1.62 15.04
C GLU A 122 -3.12 -2.18 13.75
N THR A 123 -2.34 -2.17 12.68
CA THR A 123 -2.70 -2.82 11.41
C THR A 123 -1.57 -3.75 10.98
N GLY A 124 -1.86 -4.60 10.00
CA GLY A 124 -0.96 -5.63 9.49
C GLY A 124 -1.41 -7.04 9.88
N TRP A 125 -0.55 -8.02 9.59
CA TRP A 125 -0.84 -9.42 9.86
C TRP A 125 -0.63 -9.77 11.33
N ILE A 126 -1.71 -10.21 11.99
CA ILE A 126 -1.73 -10.54 13.41
C ILE A 126 -1.67 -12.06 13.59
N PRO A 127 -0.61 -12.59 14.24
CA PRO A 127 -0.56 -13.99 14.60
C PRO A 127 -1.48 -14.28 15.79
N PHE A 128 -2.14 -15.43 15.75
CA PHE A 128 -2.88 -15.93 16.90
C PHE A 128 -2.83 -17.45 16.99
N ASP A 129 -2.84 -17.93 18.23
CA ASP A 129 -2.82 -19.34 18.57
C ASP A 129 -4.13 -19.75 19.22
N VAL A 130 -4.45 -21.04 19.14
CA VAL A 130 -5.66 -21.59 19.78
C VAL A 130 -5.33 -22.80 20.64
N SER A 131 -6.06 -22.93 21.74
CA SER A 131 -5.94 -24.02 22.70
C SER A 131 -7.32 -24.60 23.01
N THR A 132 -7.41 -25.92 23.09
CA THR A 132 -8.63 -26.64 23.48
C THR A 132 -8.64 -27.07 24.94
N ASP A 133 -7.53 -26.87 25.66
CA ASP A 133 -7.35 -27.22 27.06
C ASP A 133 -7.03 -26.02 27.97
N GLY A 134 -6.73 -24.86 27.38
CA GLY A 134 -6.38 -23.61 28.07
C GLY A 134 -4.88 -23.44 28.33
N ASP A 135 -4.09 -24.50 28.20
CA ASP A 135 -2.67 -24.51 28.54
C ASP A 135 -1.78 -24.59 27.28
N HIS A 136 -2.14 -25.42 26.32
CA HIS A 136 -1.33 -25.69 25.13
C HIS A 136 -1.87 -24.90 23.92
N PHE A 137 -1.20 -23.80 23.62
CA PHE A 137 -1.42 -23.00 22.41
C PHE A 137 -0.52 -23.50 21.27
N ASP A 138 -0.82 -24.70 20.79
CA ASP A 138 0.00 -25.44 19.84
C ASP A 138 -0.54 -25.43 18.41
N ARG A 139 -1.65 -24.72 18.17
CA ARG A 139 -2.23 -24.50 16.84
C ARG A 139 -2.16 -23.02 16.52
N SER A 140 -1.69 -22.65 15.34
CA SER A 140 -1.47 -21.26 14.97
C SER A 140 -2.01 -20.89 13.59
N GLY A 141 -2.37 -19.63 13.47
CA GLY A 141 -2.84 -19.00 12.25
C GLY A 141 -2.59 -17.49 12.30
N GLU A 142 -3.00 -16.80 11.26
CA GLU A 142 -2.85 -15.35 11.12
C GLU A 142 -4.09 -14.77 10.47
N TYR A 143 -4.41 -13.52 10.78
CA TYR A 143 -5.43 -12.73 10.08
C TYR A 143 -4.91 -11.31 9.86
N LEU A 144 -5.51 -10.58 8.92
CA LEU A 144 -5.13 -9.22 8.61
C LEU A 144 -5.96 -8.24 9.45
N GLU A 145 -5.30 -7.45 10.28
CA GLU A 145 -5.91 -6.28 10.89
C GLU A 145 -5.70 -5.10 9.94
N ALA A 146 -6.79 -4.52 9.46
CA ALA A 146 -6.75 -3.41 8.51
C ALA A 146 -7.84 -2.43 8.89
N ASP A 147 -7.83 -1.23 8.29
CA ASP A 147 -9.00 -0.36 8.35
C ASP A 147 -10.12 -1.05 7.56
N PRO A 148 -11.13 -1.63 8.22
CA PRO A 148 -12.18 -2.33 7.50
C PRO A 148 -13.11 -1.29 6.90
N THR A 149 -13.74 -1.64 5.77
CA THR A 149 -14.97 -0.96 5.37
C THR A 149 -15.92 -0.95 6.56
N SER A 150 -16.30 0.23 7.05
CA SER A 150 -17.16 0.38 8.22
C SER A 150 -18.42 -0.49 8.06
N GLU A 151 -18.61 -1.46 8.94
CA GLU A 151 -19.75 -2.38 8.89
C GLU A 151 -21.07 -1.65 9.25
N VAL A 152 -20.94 -0.54 9.98
CA VAL A 152 -22.01 0.43 10.24
C VAL A 152 -21.77 1.69 9.39
N THR A 153 -22.74 2.01 8.54
CA THR A 153 -22.72 3.21 7.70
C THR A 153 -23.51 4.33 8.38
N LEU A 154 -22.88 5.48 8.59
CA LEU A 154 -23.54 6.70 9.05
C LEU A 154 -24.18 7.41 7.84
N VAL A 155 -25.50 7.52 7.82
CA VAL A 155 -26.22 8.16 6.71
C VAL A 155 -25.97 9.66 6.79
N ASN A 156 -25.40 10.23 5.72
CA ASN A 156 -24.99 11.64 5.62
C ASN A 156 -23.90 12.04 6.64
N ALA A 157 -22.67 11.59 6.41
CA ALA A 157 -21.53 11.88 7.29
C ALA A 157 -21.33 13.38 7.60
N THR A 158 -21.66 14.29 6.67
CA THR A 158 -21.60 15.74 6.92
C THR A 158 -22.56 16.16 8.03
N GLN A 159 -23.79 15.63 8.04
CA GLN A 159 -24.76 15.93 9.09
C GLN A 159 -24.32 15.40 10.44
N TRP A 160 -23.73 14.20 10.49
CA TRP A 160 -23.15 13.62 11.71
C TRP A 160 -22.02 14.47 12.26
N ASN A 161 -21.05 14.80 11.40
CA ASN A 161 -19.86 15.54 11.78
C ASN A 161 -20.17 16.98 12.16
N SER A 162 -21.18 17.64 11.58
CA SER A 162 -21.45 19.07 11.82
C SER A 162 -22.79 19.33 12.54
N TYR A 163 -23.36 18.32 13.19
CA TYR A 163 -24.65 18.45 13.88
C TYR A 163 -24.61 19.54 14.96
N GLY A 164 -25.57 20.46 14.96
CA GLY A 164 -25.62 21.58 15.90
C GLY A 164 -25.02 22.88 15.36
N THR A 165 -24.31 22.84 14.22
CA THR A 165 -23.90 24.04 13.48
C THR A 165 -25.08 24.64 12.69
N PRO A 166 -24.99 25.89 12.21
CA PRO A 166 -26.06 26.52 11.44
C PRO A 166 -26.54 25.66 10.27
N ASN A 167 -27.85 25.45 10.20
CA ASN A 167 -28.53 24.63 9.19
C ASN A 167 -28.28 23.10 9.26
N THR A 168 -27.62 22.61 10.30
CA THR A 168 -27.33 21.17 10.47
C THR A 168 -28.01 20.62 11.73
N ALA A 169 -29.23 20.09 11.58
CA ALA A 169 -30.01 19.51 12.67
C ALA A 169 -30.90 18.37 12.17
N GLY A 170 -31.72 17.78 13.06
CA GLY A 170 -32.76 16.82 12.71
C GLY A 170 -32.46 15.40 13.17
N GLN A 171 -33.06 14.42 12.51
CA GLN A 171 -32.85 13.01 12.84
C GLN A 171 -31.55 12.52 12.20
N LEU A 172 -30.72 11.82 12.98
CA LEU A 172 -29.57 11.07 12.47
C LEU A 172 -29.98 9.62 12.20
N GLN A 173 -29.38 9.02 11.17
CA GLN A 173 -29.65 7.65 10.76
C GLN A 173 -28.35 6.89 10.49
N MET A 174 -28.34 5.61 10.85
CA MET A 174 -27.28 4.65 10.54
C MET A 174 -27.88 3.35 10.01
N THR A 175 -27.10 2.60 9.22
CA THR A 175 -27.49 1.31 8.67
C THR A 175 -26.37 0.28 8.78
N TRP A 176 -26.72 -0.99 8.96
CA TRP A 176 -25.79 -2.12 8.96
C TRP A 176 -26.44 -3.37 8.34
N ASN A 177 -25.62 -4.36 7.99
CA ASN A 177 -26.13 -5.66 7.57
C ASN A 177 -26.54 -6.47 8.81
N SER A 178 -27.85 -6.60 9.04
CA SER A 178 -28.40 -7.33 10.19
C SER A 178 -28.00 -8.81 10.24
N SER A 179 -27.61 -9.41 9.11
CA SER A 179 -27.17 -10.81 9.05
C SER A 179 -25.79 -11.04 9.68
N LEU A 180 -25.00 -9.99 9.94
CA LEU A 180 -23.66 -10.13 10.55
C LEU A 180 -23.70 -10.33 12.07
N ILE A 181 -24.85 -10.10 12.71
CA ILE A 181 -25.11 -10.44 14.11
C ILE A 181 -26.41 -11.26 14.15
N GLU A 182 -26.28 -12.58 14.29
CA GLU A 182 -27.43 -13.51 14.26
C GLU A 182 -28.20 -13.49 15.58
N THR A 183 -28.98 -12.42 15.78
CA THR A 183 -29.80 -12.21 16.98
C THR A 183 -31.06 -11.41 16.66
N GLU A 184 -32.11 -11.59 17.45
CA GLU A 184 -33.37 -10.85 17.32
C GLU A 184 -33.25 -9.40 17.83
N GLU A 185 -32.42 -9.18 18.85
CA GLU A 185 -32.26 -7.91 19.54
C GLU A 185 -30.80 -7.45 19.57
N VAL A 186 -30.56 -6.15 19.39
CA VAL A 186 -29.22 -5.53 19.39
C VAL A 186 -29.16 -4.34 20.35
N ASN A 187 -27.94 -4.06 20.83
CA ASN A 187 -27.60 -2.83 21.53
C ASN A 187 -26.85 -1.90 20.58
N VAL A 188 -27.10 -0.60 20.69
CA VAL A 188 -26.40 0.45 19.93
C VAL A 188 -25.63 1.30 20.93
N GLU A 189 -24.31 1.26 20.86
CA GLU A 189 -23.42 1.82 21.87
C GLU A 189 -22.53 2.93 21.28
N LEU A 190 -22.32 4.00 22.04
CA LEU A 190 -21.33 5.03 21.73
C LEU A 190 -20.02 4.75 22.46
N TRP A 191 -18.92 4.77 21.72
CA TRP A 191 -17.56 4.63 22.22
C TRP A 191 -16.75 5.88 21.87
N GLY A 192 -16.09 6.47 22.86
CA GLY A 192 -15.24 7.64 22.69
C GLY A 192 -13.77 7.23 22.62
N TYR A 193 -13.00 7.97 21.83
CA TYR A 193 -11.55 7.86 21.72
C TYR A 193 -10.86 9.12 22.22
N ARG A 194 -9.74 8.96 22.94
CA ARG A 194 -8.82 10.04 23.29
C ARG A 194 -7.40 9.53 23.53
N GLU A 195 -6.45 10.45 23.62
CA GLU A 195 -5.06 10.15 23.96
C GLU A 195 -4.68 10.88 25.25
N VAL A 196 -4.34 10.11 26.29
CA VAL A 196 -4.15 10.62 27.66
C VAL A 196 -2.72 10.38 28.16
N SER A 197 -2.22 11.28 29.02
CA SER A 197 -0.91 11.11 29.65
C SER A 197 -0.96 9.98 30.68
N SER A 198 0.05 9.10 30.65
CA SER A 198 0.14 7.96 31.56
C SER A 198 0.63 8.32 32.99
N SER A 199 1.15 9.54 33.22
CA SER A 199 1.47 10.07 34.57
C SER A 199 1.72 11.60 34.56
N GLU A 200 1.64 12.25 35.74
CA GLU A 200 1.95 13.68 35.96
C GLU A 200 3.46 13.97 36.20
N ALA A 201 4.32 12.95 36.22
CA ALA A 201 5.74 13.09 36.53
C ALA A 201 6.61 12.70 35.32
N GLU A 202 7.13 13.74 34.65
CA GLU A 202 8.26 13.80 33.70
C GLU A 202 8.39 12.67 32.64
N THR A 203 8.37 13.09 31.36
CA THR A 203 8.52 12.30 30.10
C THR A 203 7.29 11.57 29.55
N SER A 204 6.31 12.35 29.09
CA SER A 204 5.69 12.28 27.75
C SER A 204 5.42 10.90 27.08
N SER A 205 4.80 9.95 27.76
CA SER A 205 4.16 8.82 27.04
C SER A 205 2.64 8.93 27.14
N LEU A 206 2.04 9.39 26.03
CA LEU A 206 0.61 9.36 25.81
C LEU A 206 0.16 7.91 25.55
N ARG A 207 -1.10 7.60 25.87
CA ARG A 207 -1.71 6.30 25.59
C ARG A 207 -3.06 6.49 24.94
N ALA A 208 -3.33 5.66 23.93
CA ALA A 208 -4.65 5.55 23.30
C ALA A 208 -5.68 4.96 24.27
N GLU A 209 -6.82 5.63 24.42
CA GLU A 209 -7.94 5.20 25.24
C GLU A 209 -9.22 5.15 24.39
N LEU A 210 -9.82 3.96 24.32
CA LEU A 210 -11.16 3.76 23.74
C LEU A 210 -12.10 3.27 24.85
N SER A 211 -13.14 4.05 25.14
CA SER A 211 -14.01 3.86 26.29
C SER A 211 -15.48 3.89 25.91
N TYR A 212 -16.27 2.97 26.47
CA TYR A 212 -17.72 2.99 26.36
C TYR A 212 -18.26 4.21 27.10
N LEU A 213 -19.14 4.97 26.45
CA LEU A 213 -19.76 6.16 27.03
C LEU A 213 -21.18 5.82 27.51
N TYR A 214 -22.06 5.47 26.58
CA TYR A 214 -23.46 5.11 26.86
C TYR A 214 -24.13 4.43 25.65
N SER A 215 -25.26 3.77 25.90
CA SER A 215 -26.10 3.20 24.85
C SER A 215 -27.07 4.23 24.27
N LEU A 216 -27.12 4.32 22.95
CA LEU A 216 -28.15 5.04 22.18
C LEU A 216 -29.48 4.27 22.15
N GLY A 217 -29.41 2.95 22.24
CA GLY A 217 -30.58 2.09 22.30
C GLY A 217 -30.23 0.70 22.82
N ARG A 218 -31.20 0.06 23.48
CA ARG A 218 -31.03 -1.23 24.18
C ARG A 218 -32.09 -2.21 23.71
N ASN A 219 -31.70 -3.47 23.52
CA ASN A 219 -32.59 -4.56 23.11
C ASN A 219 -33.52 -4.14 21.95
N LEU A 220 -32.95 -3.46 20.96
CA LEU A 220 -33.68 -2.98 19.81
C LEU A 220 -33.85 -4.12 18.81
N PRO A 221 -34.98 -4.20 18.08
CA PRO A 221 -35.12 -5.17 17.01
C PRO A 221 -33.99 -5.04 15.97
N ASN A 222 -33.36 -6.14 15.61
CA ASN A 222 -32.26 -6.19 14.63
C ASN A 222 -32.76 -5.96 13.19
N SER A 223 -33.18 -4.73 12.90
CA SER A 223 -33.77 -4.34 11.62
C SER A 223 -32.76 -3.84 10.57
N GLY A 224 -31.48 -3.70 10.95
CA GLY A 224 -30.42 -3.18 10.07
C GLY A 224 -30.43 -1.65 9.92
N VAL A 225 -31.31 -0.94 10.63
CA VAL A 225 -31.40 0.53 10.60
C VAL A 225 -31.72 1.06 11.99
N PHE A 226 -31.12 2.19 12.34
CA PHE A 226 -31.43 2.91 13.57
C PHE A 226 -31.41 4.41 13.34
N SER A 227 -32.37 5.12 13.94
CA SER A 227 -32.49 6.56 13.83
C SER A 227 -32.88 7.17 15.17
N PHE A 228 -32.30 8.32 15.48
CA PHE A 228 -32.56 9.04 16.73
C PHE A 228 -32.36 10.55 16.54
N ASN A 229 -32.93 11.33 17.46
CA ASN A 229 -32.71 12.77 17.52
C ASN A 229 -31.64 13.04 18.59
N PRO A 230 -30.48 13.63 18.24
CA PRO A 230 -29.41 13.86 19.20
C PRO A 230 -29.74 14.88 20.29
N GLU A 231 -29.50 14.51 21.54
CA GLU A 231 -29.54 15.40 22.71
C GLU A 231 -28.11 15.69 23.21
N PRO A 232 -27.80 16.92 23.66
CA PRO A 232 -26.51 17.24 24.28
C PRO A 232 -26.22 16.35 25.48
N ARG A 233 -24.93 16.02 25.70
CA ARG A 233 -24.48 15.23 26.85
C ARG A 233 -23.32 15.92 27.54
N GLU A 234 -23.63 16.83 28.47
CA GLU A 234 -22.62 17.61 29.21
C GLU A 234 -21.57 16.71 29.88
N ASP A 235 -22.00 15.64 30.56
CA ASP A 235 -21.11 14.70 31.27
C ASP A 235 -20.08 13.98 30.37
N PHE A 236 -20.29 13.99 29.04
CA PHE A 236 -19.41 13.33 28.07
C PHE A 236 -18.87 14.27 26.98
N SER A 237 -19.06 15.59 27.12
CA SER A 237 -18.72 16.55 26.06
C SER A 237 -17.20 16.70 25.82
N GLU A 238 -16.37 16.18 26.72
CA GLU A 238 -14.92 16.05 26.52
C GLU A 238 -14.53 14.99 25.47
N TRP A 239 -15.44 14.09 25.10
CA TRP A 239 -15.21 13.05 24.10
C TRP A 239 -15.64 13.55 22.73
N GLU A 240 -14.70 14.05 21.94
CA GLU A 240 -15.01 14.73 20.67
C GLU A 240 -14.90 13.80 19.45
N LEU A 241 -14.26 12.64 19.61
CA LEU A 241 -14.01 11.64 18.57
C LEU A 241 -14.48 10.27 19.05
N GLY A 242 -15.09 9.49 18.17
CA GLY A 242 -15.49 8.13 18.52
C GLY A 242 -16.22 7.37 17.43
N ASN A 243 -16.86 6.28 17.84
CA ASN A 243 -17.49 5.29 16.98
C ASN A 243 -18.79 4.80 17.59
N ILE A 244 -19.64 4.26 16.73
CA ILE A 244 -20.83 3.52 17.14
C ILE A 244 -20.55 2.03 17.00
N ARG A 245 -20.93 1.26 18.01
CA ARG A 245 -20.86 -0.20 18.03
C ARG A 245 -22.25 -0.82 18.11
N ILE A 246 -22.52 -1.78 17.24
CA ILE A 246 -23.70 -2.65 17.34
C ILE A 246 -23.27 -3.97 17.97
N THR A 247 -23.91 -4.41 19.05
CA THR A 247 -23.69 -5.71 19.71
C THR A 247 -25.00 -6.47 19.87
N ALA A 248 -24.95 -7.77 20.17
CA ALA A 248 -26.16 -8.53 20.48
C ALA A 248 -26.78 -8.06 21.81
N GLY A 249 -28.11 -8.04 21.89
CA GLY A 249 -28.88 -7.61 23.07
C GLY A 249 -28.56 -8.41 24.34
N SER A 250 -28.14 -9.66 24.17
CA SER A 250 -27.71 -10.54 25.25
C SER A 250 -26.35 -10.19 25.88
N LYS A 251 -25.58 -9.29 25.27
CA LYS A 251 -24.28 -8.83 25.78
C LYS A 251 -24.45 -7.69 26.78
N SER A 252 -23.51 -7.59 27.72
CA SER A 252 -23.51 -6.48 28.67
C SER A 252 -23.10 -5.19 27.95
N GLU A 253 -23.71 -4.07 28.33
CA GLU A 253 -23.34 -2.77 27.77
C GLU A 253 -21.85 -2.48 27.99
N GLY A 254 -21.14 -2.10 26.93
CA GLY A 254 -19.71 -1.76 27.01
C GLY A 254 -18.77 -2.96 27.21
N GLU A 255 -19.27 -4.20 27.11
CA GLU A 255 -18.45 -5.41 27.23
C GLU A 255 -17.34 -5.40 26.17
N ARG A 256 -16.08 -5.62 26.59
CA ARG A 256 -14.93 -5.62 25.69
C ARG A 256 -14.76 -7.00 25.04
N ASN A 257 -14.16 -7.02 23.83
CA ASN A 257 -13.81 -8.25 23.11
C ASN A 257 -15.00 -9.18 22.81
N VAL A 258 -16.18 -8.60 22.58
CA VAL A 258 -17.39 -9.31 22.13
C VAL A 258 -17.62 -9.06 20.65
N GLN A 259 -18.36 -9.96 20.00
CA GLN A 259 -18.77 -9.76 18.62
C GLN A 259 -19.54 -8.44 18.49
N GLY A 260 -19.14 -7.59 17.55
CA GLY A 260 -19.77 -6.30 17.31
C GLY A 260 -19.36 -5.68 15.98
N LEU A 261 -20.26 -4.88 15.44
CA LEU A 261 -20.06 -4.13 14.20
C LEU A 261 -19.73 -2.68 14.53
N TRP A 262 -18.75 -2.11 13.85
CA TRP A 262 -18.29 -0.75 14.11
C TRP A 262 -18.59 0.22 12.97
N SER A 263 -18.91 1.47 13.32
CA SER A 263 -18.84 2.59 12.38
C SER A 263 -17.40 3.06 12.19
N GLY A 264 -17.16 3.85 11.14
CA GLY A 264 -15.94 4.63 11.03
C GLY A 264 -15.82 5.65 12.17
N GLY A 265 -14.58 6.05 12.45
CA GLY A 265 -14.28 7.13 13.39
C GLY A 265 -14.85 8.44 12.84
N HIS A 266 -15.51 9.22 13.69
CA HIS A 266 -16.10 10.49 13.29
C HIS A 266 -16.16 11.46 14.47
N ILE A 267 -16.25 12.75 14.15
CA ILE A 267 -16.42 13.78 15.17
C ILE A 267 -17.83 13.70 15.72
N LEU A 268 -17.91 13.72 17.04
CA LEU A 268 -19.13 13.49 17.77
C LEU A 268 -19.87 14.82 18.06
N ALA A 269 -19.93 15.73 17.08
CA ALA A 269 -20.56 17.05 17.22
C ALA A 269 -21.99 16.97 17.75
N TRP A 270 -22.71 15.90 17.40
CA TRP A 270 -24.10 15.66 17.77
C TRP A 270 -24.36 15.42 19.27
N HIS A 271 -23.38 15.03 20.09
CA HIS A 271 -23.57 14.92 21.55
C HIS A 271 -22.82 15.97 22.36
N LEU A 272 -22.10 16.90 21.71
CA LEU A 272 -21.47 18.02 22.40
C LEU A 272 -22.50 18.82 23.21
N GLU A 273 -22.00 19.50 24.22
CA GLU A 273 -22.73 20.32 25.19
C GLU A 273 -23.62 21.39 24.54
N GLN A 274 -24.59 21.89 25.31
CA GLN A 274 -25.53 22.90 24.82
C GLN A 274 -24.83 24.18 24.36
N ALA A 275 -23.70 24.55 24.99
CA ALA A 275 -22.92 25.72 24.60
C ALA A 275 -22.44 25.66 23.12
N PHE A 276 -22.09 24.47 22.62
CA PHE A 276 -21.76 24.28 21.21
C PHE A 276 -22.98 24.50 20.29
N ARG A 277 -24.19 24.15 20.74
CA ARG A 277 -25.42 24.35 19.95
C ARG A 277 -25.91 25.79 19.98
N ASP A 278 -25.66 26.49 21.09
CA ASP A 278 -26.05 27.89 21.25
C ASP A 278 -25.19 28.81 20.38
N ASP A 279 -23.88 28.55 20.31
CA ASP A 279 -22.94 29.26 19.44
C ASP A 279 -21.75 28.37 19.06
N SER A 280 -21.92 27.57 18.01
CA SER A 280 -20.89 26.63 17.54
C SER A 280 -19.61 27.33 17.09
N SER A 281 -19.73 28.56 16.58
CA SER A 281 -18.59 29.31 16.05
C SER A 281 -17.73 29.87 17.16
N ALA A 282 -18.31 30.51 18.18
CA ALA A 282 -17.55 30.97 19.33
C ALA A 282 -16.90 29.80 20.10
N TRP A 283 -17.61 28.67 20.21
CA TRP A 283 -17.07 27.45 20.83
C TRP A 283 -15.84 26.92 20.05
N ALA A 284 -15.96 26.83 18.73
CA ALA A 284 -14.90 26.35 17.85
C ALA A 284 -13.67 27.28 17.82
N GLU A 285 -13.87 28.60 17.85
CA GLU A 285 -12.78 29.57 17.97
C GLU A 285 -11.96 29.35 19.23
N ASN A 286 -12.63 29.17 20.38
CA ASN A 286 -11.95 28.90 21.64
C ASN A 286 -11.14 27.60 21.59
N LYS A 287 -11.71 26.53 21.01
CA LYS A 287 -10.99 25.26 20.82
C LYS A 287 -9.80 25.38 19.88
N CYS A 288 -9.94 26.11 18.77
CA CYS A 288 -8.84 26.38 17.85
C CYS A 288 -7.67 27.12 18.54
N LEU A 289 -7.96 28.13 19.36
CA LEU A 289 -6.93 28.87 20.10
C LEU A 289 -6.26 28.04 21.20
N GLN A 290 -7.00 27.13 21.86
CA GLN A 290 -6.42 26.18 22.81
C GLN A 290 -5.48 25.19 22.10
N TRP A 291 -5.90 24.68 20.94
CA TRP A 291 -5.08 23.83 20.09
C TRP A 291 -3.80 24.55 19.63
N ASP A 292 -3.89 25.80 19.15
CA ASP A 292 -2.73 26.62 18.79
C ASP A 292 -1.73 26.77 19.94
N ALA A 293 -2.22 27.01 21.16
CA ALA A 293 -1.38 27.12 22.35
C ALA A 293 -0.70 25.79 22.73
N LEU A 294 -1.32 24.64 22.43
CA LEU A 294 -0.73 23.31 22.62
C LEU A 294 0.32 23.04 21.55
N GLU A 295 -0.01 23.27 20.28
CA GLU A 295 0.83 22.99 19.12
C GLU A 295 2.17 23.73 19.19
N LYS A 296 2.15 24.99 19.66
CA LYS A 296 3.36 25.80 19.93
C LYS A 296 4.33 25.20 20.95
N LYS A 297 3.87 24.27 21.80
CA LYS A 297 4.69 23.59 22.82
C LYS A 297 5.25 22.26 22.32
N LEU A 298 4.66 21.68 21.27
CA LEU A 298 5.07 20.38 20.74
C LEU A 298 6.30 20.52 19.85
N THR A 299 7.04 19.42 19.72
CA THR A 299 8.16 19.36 18.78
C THR A 299 7.65 19.43 17.34
N SER A 300 8.41 20.16 16.51
CA SER A 300 8.14 20.23 15.07
C SER A 300 8.51 18.92 14.40
N PHE A 301 7.64 18.46 13.50
CA PHE A 301 7.80 17.24 12.71
C PHE A 301 8.11 17.49 11.23
N LEU A 302 8.09 18.78 10.81
CA LEU A 302 8.13 19.19 9.41
C LEU A 302 9.45 18.83 8.69
N ASN A 303 10.54 18.68 9.42
CA ASN A 303 11.87 18.46 8.83
C ASN A 303 12.10 17.02 8.33
N GLU A 304 11.22 16.08 8.67
CA GLU A 304 11.34 14.65 8.28
C GLU A 304 10.37 14.25 7.17
N LEU A 305 9.55 15.19 6.68
CA LEU A 305 8.57 14.93 5.64
C LEU A 305 9.19 14.97 4.26
N ILE A 306 8.67 14.13 3.37
CA ILE A 306 9.00 14.17 1.94
C ILE A 306 8.31 15.39 1.30
N ASP A 307 9.00 16.02 0.34
CA ASP A 307 8.43 17.13 -0.44
C ASP A 307 7.36 16.60 -1.39
N CYS A 308 6.34 17.42 -1.65
CA CYS A 308 5.30 17.08 -2.62
C CYS A 308 5.84 17.08 -4.05
N PRO A 309 5.33 16.19 -4.93
CA PRO A 309 5.57 16.29 -6.36
C PRO A 309 5.13 17.65 -6.89
N CYS A 310 5.91 18.28 -7.77
CA CYS A 310 5.63 19.63 -8.23
C CYS A 310 4.36 19.73 -9.10
N THR A 311 3.98 18.63 -9.75
CA THR A 311 2.85 18.56 -10.68
C THR A 311 1.97 17.35 -10.42
N LEU A 312 0.69 17.44 -10.81
CA LEU A 312 -0.25 16.33 -10.73
C LEU A 312 0.21 15.12 -11.56
N SER A 313 0.89 15.35 -12.69
CA SER A 313 1.44 14.26 -13.50
C SER A 313 2.54 13.50 -12.76
N GLN A 314 3.47 14.21 -12.10
CA GLN A 314 4.48 13.59 -11.24
C GLN A 314 3.84 12.83 -10.09
N ALA A 315 2.83 13.41 -9.43
CA ALA A 315 2.13 12.76 -8.31
C ALA A 315 1.44 11.45 -8.70
N ARG A 316 0.87 11.37 -9.90
CA ARG A 316 0.25 10.14 -10.44
C ARG A 316 1.27 9.12 -10.93
N ALA A 317 2.46 9.57 -11.29
CA ALA A 317 3.55 8.72 -11.78
C ALA A 317 4.37 8.11 -10.63
N ASP A 318 4.59 8.86 -9.56
CA ASP A 318 5.37 8.49 -8.38
C ASP A 318 4.56 7.62 -7.40
N THR A 319 4.13 6.46 -7.89
CA THR A 319 3.30 5.53 -7.11
C THR A 319 4.08 4.77 -6.05
N GLY A 320 5.37 5.07 -5.89
CA GLY A 320 6.21 4.43 -4.88
C GLY A 320 6.29 5.15 -3.56
N ARG A 321 6.20 6.48 -3.60
CA ARG A 321 6.20 7.32 -2.40
C ARG A 321 4.82 7.87 -2.05
N PHE A 322 3.92 7.92 -3.04
CA PHE A 322 2.61 8.52 -2.89
C PHE A 322 1.49 7.58 -3.35
N HIS A 323 0.38 7.61 -2.61
CA HIS A 323 -0.86 6.93 -2.97
C HIS A 323 -1.99 7.94 -3.10
N THR A 324 -3.06 7.57 -3.80
CA THR A 324 -4.19 8.46 -4.05
C THR A 324 -5.05 8.60 -2.81
N ASP A 325 -5.38 9.84 -2.43
CA ASP A 325 -6.34 10.09 -1.37
C ASP A 325 -7.77 9.82 -1.88
N SER A 326 -8.45 8.82 -1.30
CA SER A 326 -9.80 8.45 -1.73
C SER A 326 -10.85 9.55 -1.51
N THR A 327 -10.61 10.48 -0.58
CA THR A 327 -11.51 11.58 -0.24
C THR A 327 -11.39 12.77 -1.20
N CYS A 328 -10.31 12.86 -1.97
CA CYS A 328 -10.09 13.90 -2.98
C CYS A 328 -9.46 13.30 -4.23
N ASN A 329 -10.31 12.72 -5.08
CA ASN A 329 -9.92 11.97 -6.25
C ASN A 329 -10.88 12.26 -7.43
N ILE A 330 -10.34 12.87 -8.49
CA ILE A 330 -11.09 13.22 -9.71
C ILE A 330 -11.62 11.98 -10.45
N GLU A 331 -10.95 10.83 -10.37
CA GLU A 331 -11.40 9.58 -11.03
C GLU A 331 -12.68 9.03 -10.39
N SER A 332 -12.87 9.19 -9.08
CA SER A 332 -14.10 8.82 -8.39
C SER A 332 -15.14 9.94 -8.32
N GLY A 333 -14.79 11.15 -8.76
CA GLY A 333 -15.63 12.33 -8.63
C GLY A 333 -15.81 12.79 -7.17
N SER A 334 -14.85 12.47 -6.29
CA SER A 334 -14.91 12.84 -4.87
C SER A 334 -14.81 14.36 -4.69
N VAL A 335 -15.49 14.88 -3.66
CA VAL A 335 -15.40 16.30 -3.29
C VAL A 335 -14.28 16.49 -2.27
N CYS A 336 -13.31 17.33 -2.60
CA CYS A 336 -12.16 17.65 -1.77
C CYS A 336 -12.54 18.57 -0.58
N THR A 337 -13.32 18.04 0.36
CA THR A 337 -13.93 18.79 1.49
C THR A 337 -12.91 19.58 2.31
N TYR A 338 -11.76 18.97 2.61
CA TYR A 338 -10.69 19.59 3.41
C TYR A 338 -9.70 20.40 2.56
N HIS A 339 -9.81 20.33 1.22
CA HIS A 339 -8.91 21.01 0.29
C HIS A 339 -9.71 21.72 -0.83
N PRO A 340 -10.52 22.73 -0.49
CA PRO A 340 -11.33 23.43 -1.48
C PRO A 340 -10.46 24.05 -2.59
N GLY A 341 -10.91 23.88 -3.84
CA GLY A 341 -10.18 24.32 -5.04
C GLY A 341 -9.21 23.29 -5.61
N SER A 342 -8.91 22.23 -4.85
CA SER A 342 -8.19 21.06 -5.36
C SER A 342 -9.13 20.09 -6.07
N VAL A 343 -8.61 19.30 -7.00
CA VAL A 343 -9.33 18.23 -7.72
C VAL A 343 -8.76 16.85 -7.44
N TYR A 344 -7.52 16.79 -6.94
CA TYR A 344 -6.83 15.54 -6.68
C TYR A 344 -5.81 15.73 -5.57
N CYS A 345 -5.78 14.80 -4.61
CA CYS A 345 -4.73 14.75 -3.60
C CYS A 345 -4.06 13.37 -3.60
N VAL A 346 -2.78 13.37 -3.25
CA VAL A 346 -2.02 12.18 -2.90
C VAL A 346 -1.51 12.31 -1.47
N ARG A 347 -1.32 11.19 -0.81
CA ARG A 347 -0.70 11.11 0.52
C ARG A 347 0.60 10.32 0.42
N ALA A 348 1.57 10.68 1.24
CA ALA A 348 2.74 9.84 1.44
C ALA A 348 2.28 8.44 1.87
N ILE A 349 2.92 7.41 1.33
CA ILE A 349 2.71 6.02 1.73
C ILE A 349 3.34 5.79 3.12
N GLN A 350 4.52 6.37 3.33
CA GLN A 350 5.27 6.19 4.57
C GLN A 350 5.07 7.36 5.53
N ALA A 351 4.87 7.01 6.79
CA ALA A 351 5.00 7.96 7.90
C ALA A 351 6.46 8.33 8.17
N SER A 352 6.68 9.52 8.71
CA SER A 352 8.02 9.96 9.12
C SER A 352 8.59 9.04 10.21
N PRO A 353 9.88 8.65 10.13
CA PRO A 353 10.44 7.65 11.04
C PRO A 353 10.34 8.05 12.53
N ARG A 354 10.69 9.29 12.90
CA ARG A 354 10.73 9.68 14.33
C ARG A 354 9.38 10.17 14.85
N HIS A 355 8.58 10.82 14.03
CA HIS A 355 7.35 11.46 14.48
C HIS A 355 6.07 10.71 14.10
N GLY A 356 6.12 9.78 13.14
CA GLY A 356 4.92 9.10 12.65
C GLY A 356 4.00 10.03 11.88
N SER A 357 4.55 11.08 11.27
CA SER A 357 3.84 12.16 10.61
C SER A 357 3.65 11.90 9.11
N GLY A 358 2.60 12.47 8.52
CA GLY A 358 2.28 12.30 7.11
C GLY A 358 2.47 13.55 6.27
N GLN A 359 2.37 13.38 4.95
CA GLN A 359 2.32 14.47 3.99
C GLN A 359 1.17 14.26 3.02
N GLN A 360 0.31 15.25 2.87
CA GLN A 360 -0.74 15.30 1.85
C GLN A 360 -0.43 16.39 0.83
N CYS A 361 -0.57 16.05 -0.45
CA CYS A 361 -0.21 16.90 -1.58
C CYS A 361 -1.41 17.03 -2.50
N CYS A 362 -1.91 18.25 -2.67
CA CYS A 362 -3.16 18.53 -3.37
C CYS A 362 -2.92 19.44 -4.57
N TYR A 363 -3.63 19.15 -5.65
CA TYR A 363 -3.44 19.77 -6.95
C TYR A 363 -4.75 20.38 -7.46
N ASP A 364 -4.64 21.56 -8.06
CA ASP A 364 -5.76 22.22 -8.73
C ASP A 364 -6.07 21.59 -10.09
N SER A 365 -7.14 22.05 -10.73
CA SER A 365 -7.56 21.59 -12.07
C SER A 365 -6.53 21.84 -13.18
N SER A 366 -5.55 22.71 -12.96
CA SER A 366 -4.43 22.93 -13.89
C SER A 366 -3.24 22.00 -13.64
N GLY A 367 -3.31 21.18 -12.59
CA GLY A 367 -2.25 20.26 -12.17
C GLY A 367 -1.15 20.91 -11.33
N ALA A 368 -1.35 22.14 -10.85
CA ALA A 368 -0.40 22.84 -10.00
C ALA A 368 -0.60 22.48 -8.53
N LEU A 369 0.50 22.34 -7.80
CA LEU A 369 0.50 22.10 -6.35
C LEU A 369 -0.12 23.31 -5.62
N VAL A 370 -1.15 23.07 -4.82
CA VAL A 370 -1.84 24.11 -4.04
C VAL A 370 -1.12 24.27 -2.70
N LEU A 371 -0.73 25.49 -2.34
CA LEU A 371 0.03 25.76 -1.12
C LEU A 371 -0.81 26.49 -0.07
N THR A 372 -0.60 26.16 1.21
CA THR A 372 -1.36 26.75 2.34
C THR A 372 -1.14 28.25 2.47
N GLY A 373 0.00 28.77 2.03
CA GLY A 373 0.29 30.20 1.99
C GLY A 373 -0.51 30.98 0.94
N ASP A 374 -1.25 30.30 0.04
CA ASP A 374 -2.03 30.91 -1.04
C ASP A 374 -3.52 30.59 -0.98
N SER A 375 -3.87 29.44 -0.40
CA SER A 375 -5.24 28.92 -0.38
C SER A 375 -5.51 28.16 0.91
N VAL A 376 -6.74 28.29 1.42
CA VAL A 376 -7.23 27.47 2.54
C VAL A 376 -7.33 25.98 2.19
N GLY A 377 -7.34 25.64 0.90
CA GLY A 377 -7.30 24.26 0.42
C GLY A 377 -5.91 23.75 0.06
N GLY A 378 -4.86 24.36 0.60
CA GLY A 378 -3.48 23.97 0.34
C GLY A 378 -3.12 22.56 0.81
N SER A 379 -2.00 22.07 0.29
CA SER A 379 -1.38 20.78 0.65
C SER A 379 -0.86 20.83 2.09
N THR A 380 -1.28 19.92 2.96
CA THR A 380 -0.93 19.96 4.38
C THR A 380 0.01 18.83 4.78
N PRO A 381 1.01 19.10 5.62
CA PRO A 381 1.67 18.06 6.39
C PRO A 381 0.74 17.62 7.53
N ASP A 382 0.73 16.35 7.90
CA ASP A 382 -0.12 15.82 8.98
C ASP A 382 0.76 15.44 10.17
N ARG A 383 0.41 15.87 11.39
CA ARG A 383 1.19 15.50 12.59
C ARG A 383 1.17 13.99 12.80
N ALA A 384 0.04 13.36 12.53
CA ALA A 384 -0.14 11.93 12.57
C ALA A 384 -0.47 11.42 11.16
N HIS A 385 0.28 10.42 10.71
CA HIS A 385 -0.01 9.74 9.46
C HIS A 385 -1.39 9.07 9.52
N ASP A 386 -2.18 9.17 8.45
CA ASP A 386 -3.55 8.65 8.39
C ASP A 386 -3.62 7.15 8.71
N TRP A 387 -2.61 6.38 8.32
CA TRP A 387 -2.53 4.95 8.62
C TRP A 387 -1.74 4.60 9.87
N GLY A 388 -1.35 5.62 10.65
CA GLY A 388 -0.45 5.44 11.79
C GLY A 388 0.96 5.05 11.35
N ALA A 389 1.74 4.53 12.29
CA ALA A 389 3.10 4.05 12.02
C ALA A 389 3.60 3.09 13.11
N PRO A 390 4.43 2.09 12.79
CA PRO A 390 5.17 1.36 13.81
C PRO A 390 6.11 2.27 14.62
N PRO A 391 6.36 2.02 15.93
CA PRO A 391 5.58 1.10 16.76
C PRO A 391 4.14 1.63 16.93
N TYR A 392 3.18 0.79 16.55
CA TYR A 392 1.76 1.07 16.73
C TYR A 392 1.44 1.11 18.23
N ARG A 393 0.27 1.67 18.60
CA ARG A 393 -0.21 1.88 19.99
C ARG A 393 0.41 3.06 20.74
N GLU A 394 1.42 3.72 20.17
CA GLU A 394 2.04 4.91 20.74
C GLU A 394 1.56 6.16 20.01
N PRO A 395 0.71 7.00 20.61
CA PRO A 395 0.41 8.31 20.07
C PRO A 395 1.65 9.13 19.67
N PRO A 396 1.64 9.84 18.54
CA PRO A 396 0.50 10.08 17.64
C PRO A 396 0.45 9.07 16.46
N ARG A 397 0.73 7.78 16.71
CA ARG A 397 0.87 6.74 15.67
C ARG A 397 -0.30 5.77 15.58
N ILE A 398 -1.45 6.10 16.18
CA ILE A 398 -2.63 5.24 16.16
C ILE A 398 -3.29 5.35 14.78
N PRO A 399 -3.40 4.24 14.02
CA PRO A 399 -4.00 4.26 12.69
C PRO A 399 -5.38 4.93 12.70
N GLY A 400 -5.63 5.85 11.79
CA GLY A 400 -6.84 6.67 11.69
C GLY A 400 -7.00 7.67 12.84
N TYR A 401 -7.04 7.20 14.08
CA TYR A 401 -7.45 8.01 15.23
C TYR A 401 -6.50 9.14 15.59
N SER A 402 -5.18 8.94 15.52
CA SER A 402 -4.25 10.03 15.80
C SER A 402 -4.38 11.11 14.72
N HIS A 403 -4.51 10.75 13.44
CA HIS A 403 -4.77 11.71 12.35
C HIS A 403 -6.08 12.47 12.58
N TRP A 404 -7.15 11.76 12.94
CA TRP A 404 -8.42 12.39 13.28
C TRP A 404 -8.30 13.37 14.45
N LEU A 405 -7.56 13.02 15.49
CA LEU A 405 -7.41 13.84 16.69
C LEU A 405 -6.54 15.10 16.43
N TYR A 406 -5.36 14.94 15.83
CA TYR A 406 -4.39 16.04 15.69
C TYR A 406 -4.60 16.94 14.47
N ASP A 407 -5.16 16.40 13.39
CA ASP A 407 -5.21 17.07 12.09
C ASP A 407 -6.64 17.30 11.62
N VAL A 408 -7.53 16.29 11.67
CA VAL A 408 -8.93 16.48 11.21
C VAL A 408 -9.73 17.31 12.21
N THR A 409 -9.71 16.97 13.50
CA THR A 409 -10.52 17.64 14.54
C THR A 409 -10.12 19.10 14.71
N SER A 410 -8.82 19.41 14.64
CA SER A 410 -8.30 20.78 14.64
C SER A 410 -8.70 21.55 13.37
N PHE A 411 -8.79 20.91 12.21
CA PHE A 411 -9.36 21.51 11.00
C PHE A 411 -10.85 21.85 11.18
N PHE A 412 -11.64 20.99 11.85
CA PHE A 412 -13.03 21.32 12.15
C PHE A 412 -13.14 22.57 13.03
N TYR A 413 -12.32 22.66 14.09
CA TYR A 413 -12.31 23.82 14.98
C TYR A 413 -11.93 25.10 14.26
N CYS A 414 -10.84 25.07 13.50
CA CYS A 414 -10.25 26.29 12.92
C CYS A 414 -10.84 26.67 11.57
N CYS A 415 -11.25 25.72 10.73
CA CYS A 415 -11.58 25.97 9.31
C CYS A 415 -13.05 25.71 8.95
N LEU A 416 -13.72 24.73 9.57
CA LEU A 416 -15.11 24.40 9.20
C LEU A 416 -16.16 25.07 10.09
N TRP A 417 -15.87 25.23 11.39
CA TRP A 417 -16.82 25.81 12.35
C TRP A 417 -16.46 27.22 12.79
N SER A 418 -15.25 27.70 12.48
CA SER A 418 -14.81 29.07 12.72
C SER A 418 -14.07 29.66 11.52
N ASP A 419 -13.76 30.96 11.61
CA ASP A 419 -13.04 31.72 10.59
C ASP A 419 -11.52 31.78 10.85
N LEU A 420 -10.98 30.94 11.76
CA LEU A 420 -9.56 30.95 12.18
C LEU A 420 -8.67 30.00 11.37
N CYS A 421 -9.02 29.71 10.13
CA CYS A 421 -8.32 28.68 9.35
C CYS A 421 -6.84 29.00 9.12
N ASN A 422 -6.48 30.29 9.09
CA ASN A 422 -5.09 30.73 9.02
C ASN A 422 -4.24 30.20 10.18
N VAL A 423 -4.81 30.07 11.39
CA VAL A 423 -4.12 29.53 12.57
C VAL A 423 -3.76 28.06 12.36
N TYR A 424 -4.66 27.29 11.75
CA TYR A 424 -4.39 25.90 11.39
C TYR A 424 -3.26 25.79 10.36
N LEU A 425 -3.35 26.59 9.29
CA LEU A 425 -2.40 26.56 8.18
C LEU A 425 -0.99 27.03 8.57
N ASP A 426 -0.87 27.92 9.56
CA ASP A 426 0.42 28.36 10.11
C ASP A 426 1.19 27.19 10.77
N HIS A 427 0.47 26.23 11.38
CA HIS A 427 1.05 25.01 11.95
C HIS A 427 1.12 23.84 10.97
N ARG A 428 0.47 23.96 9.83
CA ARG A 428 0.40 22.96 8.76
C ARG A 428 0.92 23.55 7.43
N PRO A 429 2.13 24.14 7.40
CA PRO A 429 2.62 24.78 6.19
C PRO A 429 2.96 23.73 5.12
N SER A 430 2.56 23.95 3.87
CA SER A 430 2.95 23.08 2.76
C SER A 430 4.47 22.94 2.64
N SER A 431 4.98 21.73 2.42
CA SER A 431 6.40 21.48 2.12
C SER A 431 6.84 22.10 0.79
N GLY A 432 5.89 22.32 -0.13
CA GLY A 432 6.18 22.74 -1.50
C GLY A 432 6.81 21.59 -2.29
N CYS A 433 7.66 21.90 -3.26
CA CYS A 433 8.30 20.87 -4.10
C CYS A 433 9.76 21.16 -4.44
N ARG A 434 10.41 22.09 -3.71
CA ARG A 434 11.74 22.58 -4.09
C ARG A 434 12.82 21.51 -4.03
N LYS A 435 12.69 20.52 -3.13
CA LYS A 435 13.61 19.40 -2.99
C LYS A 435 13.05 18.10 -3.57
N TYR A 436 11.85 18.14 -4.15
CA TYR A 436 11.28 16.97 -4.80
C TYR A 436 12.14 16.56 -5.99
N GLN A 437 12.57 15.30 -5.98
CA GLN A 437 13.26 14.67 -7.10
C GLN A 437 12.42 13.48 -7.56
N PRO A 438 11.98 13.44 -8.83
CA PRO A 438 11.25 12.29 -9.37
C PRO A 438 12.06 10.99 -9.27
N PRO A 439 11.43 9.82 -9.09
CA PRO A 439 12.13 8.54 -9.17
C PRO A 439 12.60 8.23 -10.60
N GLY A 440 13.68 7.45 -10.72
CA GLY A 440 14.05 6.78 -11.97
C GLY A 440 13.18 5.56 -12.22
N ALA A 441 12.94 5.22 -13.49
CA ALA A 441 12.09 4.08 -13.85
C ALA A 441 12.77 3.14 -14.85
N GLY A 442 12.85 1.86 -14.50
CA GLY A 442 13.23 0.78 -15.41
C GLY A 442 12.03 -0.11 -15.73
N VAL A 443 11.98 -0.71 -16.92
CA VAL A 443 10.86 -1.58 -17.32
C VAL A 443 11.31 -2.80 -18.11
N VAL A 444 10.61 -3.91 -17.89
CA VAL A 444 10.62 -5.08 -18.77
C VAL A 444 9.20 -5.34 -19.30
N LEU A 445 9.09 -5.56 -20.61
CA LEU A 445 7.82 -5.65 -21.34
C LEU A 445 7.87 -6.72 -22.45
N GLY A 446 6.70 -7.24 -22.83
CA GLY A 446 6.59 -8.20 -23.94
C GLY A 446 7.37 -9.51 -23.72
N SER A 447 8.03 -10.04 -24.77
CA SER A 447 8.94 -11.19 -24.66
C SER A 447 10.33 -10.81 -24.11
N LEU A 448 10.36 -10.10 -22.98
CA LEU A 448 11.56 -9.63 -22.28
C LEU A 448 12.37 -8.57 -23.05
N HIS A 449 11.69 -7.53 -23.49
CA HIS A 449 12.30 -6.27 -23.91
C HIS A 449 12.55 -5.41 -22.68
N PHE A 450 13.79 -4.97 -22.49
CA PHE A 450 14.22 -4.15 -21.37
C PHE A 450 14.40 -2.71 -21.82
N VAL A 451 14.05 -1.79 -20.93
CA VAL A 451 14.48 -0.40 -20.94
C VAL A 451 15.04 -0.12 -19.56
N THR A 452 16.35 0.12 -19.49
CA THR A 452 17.08 0.38 -18.25
C THR A 452 16.68 1.71 -17.63
N PHE A 453 17.15 1.99 -16.41
CA PHE A 453 16.89 3.28 -15.74
C PHE A 453 17.38 4.48 -16.56
N ASP A 454 18.44 4.31 -17.36
CA ASP A 454 19.06 5.38 -18.15
C ASP A 454 18.62 5.35 -19.63
N GLY A 455 17.65 4.48 -19.96
CA GLY A 455 16.97 4.46 -21.26
C GLY A 455 17.56 3.51 -22.31
N LEU A 456 18.61 2.74 -21.99
CA LEU A 456 19.14 1.72 -22.89
C LEU A 456 18.08 0.64 -23.15
N SER A 457 17.83 0.37 -24.43
CA SER A 457 16.82 -0.57 -24.89
C SER A 457 17.44 -1.82 -25.49
N TYR A 458 17.10 -3.01 -24.99
CA TYR A 458 17.61 -4.28 -25.52
C TYR A 458 16.63 -5.44 -25.30
N THR A 459 16.89 -6.60 -25.89
CA THR A 459 16.04 -7.80 -25.75
C THR A 459 16.85 -8.97 -25.22
N PHE A 460 16.43 -9.54 -24.10
CA PHE A 460 17.07 -10.72 -23.51
C PHE A 460 16.04 -11.82 -23.29
N SER A 461 16.07 -12.85 -24.11
CA SER A 461 15.16 -14.00 -24.00
C SER A 461 15.83 -15.20 -23.35
N GLY A 462 16.17 -15.08 -22.07
CA GLY A 462 16.63 -16.21 -21.24
C GLY A 462 15.47 -16.99 -20.62
N LYS A 463 15.63 -18.30 -20.41
CA LYS A 463 14.70 -19.16 -19.64
C LYS A 463 15.33 -19.47 -18.30
N GLY A 464 14.76 -18.97 -17.21
CA GLY A 464 15.39 -19.07 -15.91
C GLY A 464 14.93 -18.04 -14.88
N GLU A 465 15.78 -17.80 -13.88
CA GLU A 465 15.56 -16.82 -12.80
C GLU A 465 16.76 -15.86 -12.70
N TYR A 466 16.50 -14.55 -12.72
CA TYR A 466 17.51 -13.50 -12.89
C TYR A 466 17.28 -12.31 -11.96
N TYR A 467 18.35 -11.56 -11.65
CA TYR A 467 18.26 -10.26 -11.01
C TYR A 467 17.78 -9.20 -12.02
N LEU A 468 16.63 -8.58 -11.77
CA LEU A 468 16.25 -7.35 -12.47
C LEU A 468 17.07 -6.18 -11.93
N VAL A 469 17.08 -6.03 -10.60
CA VAL A 469 17.84 -5.01 -9.88
C VAL A 469 18.32 -5.59 -8.55
N SER A 470 19.54 -5.26 -8.18
CA SER A 470 20.10 -5.49 -6.85
C SER A 470 20.83 -4.21 -6.41
N ALA A 471 20.68 -3.84 -5.14
CA ALA A 471 21.47 -2.80 -4.48
C ALA A 471 21.88 -3.32 -3.10
N ALA A 472 23.08 -3.91 -3.02
CA ALA A 472 23.54 -4.63 -1.84
C ALA A 472 23.67 -3.75 -0.59
N ASP A 473 24.03 -2.47 -0.75
CA ASP A 473 24.16 -1.49 0.33
C ASP A 473 22.81 -1.05 0.92
N ARG A 474 21.73 -1.26 0.17
CA ARG A 474 20.33 -1.04 0.60
C ARG A 474 19.59 -2.35 0.88
N GLU A 475 20.28 -3.49 0.73
CA GLU A 475 19.70 -4.83 0.83
C GLU A 475 18.45 -5.02 -0.08
N LEU A 476 18.39 -4.31 -1.22
CA LEU A 476 17.32 -4.43 -2.20
C LEU A 476 17.63 -5.55 -3.19
N SER A 477 16.67 -6.44 -3.41
CA SER A 477 16.74 -7.49 -4.44
C SER A 477 15.38 -7.62 -5.14
N VAL A 478 15.36 -7.35 -6.45
CA VAL A 478 14.21 -7.58 -7.33
C VAL A 478 14.61 -8.64 -8.37
N GLN A 479 13.89 -9.76 -8.38
CA GLN A 479 14.20 -10.95 -9.18
C GLN A 479 13.05 -11.29 -10.11
N ALA A 480 13.34 -11.73 -11.34
CA ALA A 480 12.36 -12.19 -12.31
C ALA A 480 12.54 -13.65 -12.69
N ARG A 481 11.44 -14.39 -12.74
CA ARG A 481 11.35 -15.73 -13.31
C ARG A 481 10.74 -15.66 -14.70
N THR A 482 11.39 -16.28 -15.66
CA THR A 482 10.99 -16.30 -17.06
C THR A 482 10.67 -17.72 -17.51
N GLU A 483 9.60 -17.87 -18.28
CA GLU A 483 9.18 -19.16 -18.83
C GLU A 483 9.14 -19.12 -20.36
N GLN A 484 9.27 -20.29 -21.00
CA GLN A 484 9.15 -20.39 -22.45
C GLN A 484 7.71 -20.09 -22.89
N VAL A 485 7.57 -19.23 -23.88
CA VAL A 485 6.25 -18.83 -24.41
C VAL A 485 5.56 -20.05 -25.04
N LYS A 486 4.31 -20.27 -24.62
CA LYS A 486 3.42 -21.30 -25.15
C LYS A 486 2.24 -20.66 -25.86
N LEU A 487 2.10 -20.91 -27.16
CA LEU A 487 1.00 -20.42 -27.98
C LEU A 487 -0.33 -21.08 -27.59
N GLN A 488 -1.45 -20.49 -28.02
CA GLN A 488 -2.79 -21.03 -27.77
C GLN A 488 -2.99 -22.45 -28.31
N ASN A 489 -2.33 -22.78 -29.42
CA ASN A 489 -2.35 -24.12 -30.01
C ASN A 489 -1.43 -25.13 -29.27
N GLY A 490 -0.78 -24.71 -28.18
CA GLY A 490 0.14 -25.51 -27.37
C GLY A 490 1.58 -25.56 -27.86
N THR A 491 1.90 -24.95 -29.01
CA THR A 491 3.27 -24.90 -29.55
C THR A 491 4.17 -24.05 -28.65
N LEU A 492 5.34 -24.59 -28.29
CA LEU A 492 6.39 -23.85 -27.61
C LEU A 492 7.23 -23.09 -28.62
N VAL A 493 7.40 -21.78 -28.42
CA VAL A 493 8.24 -20.94 -29.29
C VAL A 493 9.59 -20.67 -28.64
N LYS A 494 10.59 -20.31 -29.45
CA LYS A 494 11.93 -19.97 -28.96
C LYS A 494 11.99 -18.54 -28.42
N ALA A 495 11.09 -18.21 -27.52
CA ALA A 495 11.05 -16.96 -26.76
C ALA A 495 10.60 -17.24 -25.33
N THR A 496 10.82 -16.26 -24.46
CA THR A 496 10.45 -16.31 -23.06
C THR A 496 9.63 -15.09 -22.66
N GLN A 497 8.86 -15.24 -21.58
CA GLN A 497 8.03 -14.19 -21.00
C GLN A 497 8.20 -14.19 -19.48
N LEU A 498 7.85 -13.09 -18.82
CA LEU A 498 7.76 -13.05 -17.37
C LEU A 498 6.64 -13.95 -16.85
N SER A 499 6.98 -14.80 -15.88
CA SER A 499 6.03 -15.66 -15.16
C SER A 499 5.87 -15.26 -13.69
N SER A 500 6.96 -14.80 -13.06
CA SER A 500 6.95 -14.32 -11.67
C SER A 500 7.95 -13.19 -11.48
N VAL A 501 7.66 -12.27 -10.58
CA VAL A 501 8.61 -11.27 -10.07
C VAL A 501 8.52 -11.29 -8.56
N ALA A 502 9.68 -11.39 -7.89
CA ALA A 502 9.78 -11.38 -6.45
C ALA A 502 10.71 -10.26 -5.99
N MET A 503 10.39 -9.63 -4.86
CA MET A 503 11.19 -8.57 -4.29
C MET A 503 11.33 -8.69 -2.78
N LYS A 504 12.40 -8.08 -2.28
CA LYS A 504 12.69 -7.90 -0.87
C LYS A 504 13.61 -6.69 -0.71
N GLU A 505 13.44 -5.93 0.36
CA GLU A 505 14.39 -4.90 0.78
C GLU A 505 14.64 -4.96 2.29
N ASN A 506 15.91 -5.04 2.68
CA ASN A 506 16.31 -5.09 4.08
C ASN A 506 15.60 -6.24 4.84
N SER A 507 14.95 -5.92 5.97
CA SER A 507 14.22 -6.87 6.81
C SER A 507 12.75 -7.05 6.41
N SER A 508 12.36 -6.57 5.22
CA SER A 508 10.99 -6.71 4.75
C SER A 508 10.55 -8.16 4.52
N ASP A 509 9.22 -8.33 4.46
CA ASP A 509 8.61 -9.53 3.90
C ASP A 509 9.04 -9.76 2.45
N VAL A 510 9.09 -11.02 2.02
CA VAL A 510 9.30 -11.35 0.60
C VAL A 510 7.96 -11.33 -0.12
N ILE A 511 7.87 -10.49 -1.15
CA ILE A 511 6.67 -10.40 -1.99
C ILE A 511 6.94 -10.99 -3.37
N GLU A 512 6.18 -12.03 -3.71
CA GLU A 512 6.20 -12.65 -5.03
C GLU A 512 4.86 -12.39 -5.74
N VAL A 513 4.93 -11.76 -6.91
CA VAL A 513 3.78 -11.60 -7.81
C VAL A 513 3.98 -12.53 -9.01
N ARG A 514 3.11 -13.54 -9.15
CA ARG A 514 3.21 -14.55 -10.22
C ARG A 514 1.92 -14.70 -11.04
N THR A 515 2.05 -15.17 -12.28
CA THR A 515 0.90 -15.54 -13.11
C THR A 515 0.39 -16.92 -12.74
N ALA A 516 -0.92 -17.05 -12.54
CA ALA A 516 -1.62 -18.32 -12.36
C ALA A 516 -2.77 -18.41 -13.37
N GLY A 517 -2.49 -19.01 -14.53
CA GLY A 517 -3.41 -19.01 -15.66
C GLY A 517 -3.68 -17.59 -16.15
N LYS A 518 -4.92 -17.10 -16.02
CA LYS A 518 -5.35 -15.75 -16.44
C LYS A 518 -5.35 -14.71 -15.31
N HIS A 519 -4.91 -15.09 -14.11
CA HIS A 519 -4.96 -14.25 -12.91
C HIS A 519 -3.56 -14.01 -12.35
N LEU A 520 -3.43 -12.98 -11.52
CA LEU A 520 -2.25 -12.76 -10.69
C LEU A 520 -2.46 -13.40 -9.32
N GLN A 521 -1.39 -13.97 -8.79
CA GLN A 521 -1.27 -14.34 -7.38
C GLN A 521 -0.19 -13.46 -6.76
N VAL A 522 -0.46 -12.93 -5.56
CA VAL A 522 0.54 -12.28 -4.72
C VAL A 522 0.79 -13.20 -3.54
N LEU A 523 2.06 -13.47 -3.24
CA LEU A 523 2.47 -14.27 -2.10
C LEU A 523 3.35 -13.42 -1.19
N ARG A 524 3.13 -13.56 0.12
CA ARG A 524 3.97 -13.01 1.19
C ARG A 524 4.65 -14.16 1.90
N ASN A 525 5.99 -14.16 1.92
CA ASN A 525 6.77 -15.22 2.56
C ASN A 525 6.26 -16.63 2.16
N GLN A 526 6.02 -16.84 0.87
CA GLN A 526 5.52 -18.10 0.29
C GLN A 526 4.08 -18.49 0.64
N LYS A 527 3.31 -17.62 1.32
CA LYS A 527 1.87 -17.79 1.57
C LYS A 527 1.05 -16.92 0.61
N LEU A 528 -0.01 -17.46 0.04
CA LEU A 528 -0.90 -16.70 -0.86
C LEU A 528 -1.66 -15.62 -0.08
N LEU A 529 -1.62 -14.38 -0.58
CA LEU A 529 -2.39 -13.26 -0.04
C LEU A 529 -3.79 -13.19 -0.67
N PRO A 530 -4.85 -13.01 0.14
CA PRO A 530 -6.23 -12.90 -0.34
C PRO A 530 -6.66 -11.45 -0.57
N PHE A 531 -7.14 -11.11 -1.77
CA PHE A 531 -7.66 -9.77 -2.09
C PHE A 531 -9.19 -9.72 -2.21
N THR A 532 -9.89 -10.67 -1.58
CA THR A 532 -11.36 -10.75 -1.57
C THR A 532 -11.98 -9.69 -0.67
N GLU A 533 -11.35 -9.41 0.46
CA GLU A 533 -11.83 -8.47 1.48
C GLU A 533 -11.11 -7.12 1.40
N GLN A 534 -9.78 -7.16 1.23
CA GLN A 534 -8.94 -5.98 1.21
C GLN A 534 -8.26 -5.81 -0.14
N ARG A 535 -8.20 -4.57 -0.62
CA ARG A 535 -7.44 -4.18 -1.82
C ARG A 535 -6.06 -3.61 -1.49
N TRP A 536 -5.78 -3.49 -0.20
CA TRP A 536 -4.60 -2.87 0.37
C TRP A 536 -4.19 -3.64 1.62
N MET A 537 -2.89 -3.78 1.88
CA MET A 537 -2.36 -4.45 3.06
C MET A 537 -1.09 -3.76 3.56
N ASP A 538 -1.03 -3.48 4.86
CA ASP A 538 0.22 -3.18 5.56
C ASP A 538 1.00 -4.48 5.81
N LEU A 539 2.28 -4.49 5.43
CA LEU A 539 3.17 -5.64 5.55
C LEU A 539 4.40 -5.25 6.37
N GLN A 540 5.17 -6.24 6.82
CA GLN A 540 6.36 -5.92 7.59
C GLN A 540 7.40 -5.29 6.65
N GLY A 541 7.68 -3.99 6.84
CA GLY A 541 8.70 -3.30 6.06
C GLY A 541 8.27 -2.85 4.67
N GLU A 542 7.03 -3.14 4.27
CA GLU A 542 6.47 -2.82 2.95
C GLU A 542 4.98 -2.53 3.07
N GLU A 543 4.45 -1.86 2.07
CA GLU A 543 3.04 -1.63 1.87
C GLU A 543 2.64 -2.20 0.51
N LEU A 544 1.55 -2.95 0.48
CA LEU A 544 1.05 -3.61 -0.72
C LEU A 544 -0.30 -3.05 -1.13
N GLN A 545 -0.36 -2.46 -2.31
CA GLN A 545 -1.59 -1.99 -2.92
C GLN A 545 -1.94 -2.83 -4.16
N VAL A 546 -3.14 -3.39 -4.20
CA VAL A 546 -3.67 -4.12 -5.36
C VAL A 546 -4.89 -3.38 -5.89
N ALA A 547 -4.71 -2.68 -7.01
CA ALA A 547 -5.77 -1.94 -7.67
C ALA A 547 -6.31 -2.71 -8.88
N PHE A 548 -7.63 -2.69 -9.03
CA PHE A 548 -8.33 -3.21 -10.20
C PHE A 548 -9.12 -2.08 -10.90
N GLN A 549 -8.65 -1.67 -12.08
CA GLN A 549 -9.31 -0.66 -12.93
C GLN A 549 -9.39 -1.20 -14.39
N GLY A 550 -10.00 -2.37 -14.56
CA GLY A 550 -10.06 -3.08 -15.85
C GLY A 550 -8.77 -3.82 -16.24
N LEU A 551 -7.66 -3.54 -15.56
CA LEU A 551 -6.37 -4.23 -15.61
C LEU A 551 -5.93 -4.52 -14.16
N TRP A 552 -5.24 -5.63 -13.92
CA TRP A 552 -4.67 -5.90 -12.59
C TRP A 552 -3.39 -5.09 -12.44
N ARG A 553 -3.31 -4.22 -11.43
CA ARG A 553 -2.10 -3.50 -11.05
C ARG A 553 -1.74 -3.84 -9.61
N VAL A 554 -0.55 -4.39 -9.41
CA VAL A 554 0.03 -4.62 -8.09
C VAL A 554 1.15 -3.62 -7.91
N VAL A 555 1.05 -2.79 -6.87
CA VAL A 555 2.10 -1.85 -6.45
C VAL A 555 2.59 -2.32 -5.08
N VAL A 556 3.88 -2.57 -4.99
CA VAL A 556 4.59 -2.85 -3.73
C VAL A 556 5.49 -1.66 -3.48
N SER A 557 5.35 -1.04 -2.32
CA SER A 557 6.16 0.13 -1.91
C SER A 557 6.83 -0.20 -0.59
N ASN A 558 8.14 -0.05 -0.48
CA ASN A 558 8.85 -0.44 0.74
C ASN A 558 8.91 0.71 1.76
N LEU A 559 9.43 0.47 2.97
CA LEU A 559 9.70 1.51 4.00
C LEU A 559 10.92 2.39 3.68
N THR A 560 11.72 2.00 2.71
CA THR A 560 12.66 2.88 1.99
C THR A 560 12.01 3.18 0.64
N PRO A 561 12.16 4.39 0.06
CA PRO A 561 11.29 4.90 -1.00
C PRO A 561 11.36 4.17 -2.37
N SER A 562 11.82 2.92 -2.41
CA SER A 562 11.76 2.02 -3.56
C SER A 562 10.34 1.51 -3.78
N ALA A 563 9.95 1.36 -5.04
CA ALA A 563 8.67 0.76 -5.37
C ALA A 563 8.69 -0.06 -6.65
N PHE A 564 7.84 -1.07 -6.65
CA PHE A 564 7.71 -2.05 -7.69
C PHE A 564 6.25 -2.09 -8.17
N THR A 565 6.03 -1.84 -9.46
CA THR A 565 4.70 -1.89 -10.06
C THR A 565 4.65 -2.99 -11.14
N ARG A 566 3.71 -3.93 -10.99
CA ARG A 566 3.39 -4.93 -12.00
C ARG A 566 2.00 -4.69 -12.58
N ARG A 567 1.87 -4.64 -13.91
CA ARG A 567 0.59 -4.44 -14.63
C ARG A 567 0.26 -5.63 -15.52
N LEU A 568 -1.01 -6.06 -15.54
CA LEU A 568 -1.53 -7.14 -16.39
C LEU A 568 -2.81 -6.72 -17.14
N ASN A 569 -2.79 -6.89 -18.47
CA ASN A 569 -3.93 -6.56 -19.33
C ASN A 569 -4.91 -7.73 -19.47
N GLN A 570 -6.16 -7.59 -19.00
CA GLN A 570 -7.16 -8.67 -18.97
C GLN A 570 -7.59 -9.21 -20.35
N ASN A 571 -7.53 -8.41 -21.43
CA ASN A 571 -8.01 -8.81 -22.76
C ASN A 571 -6.95 -9.49 -23.66
N VAL A 572 -5.70 -9.61 -23.22
CA VAL A 572 -4.63 -10.33 -23.94
C VAL A 572 -3.85 -11.17 -22.93
N CYS A 573 -4.47 -12.27 -22.52
CA CYS A 573 -4.00 -13.14 -21.42
C CYS A 573 -2.82 -14.06 -21.79
N VAL A 574 -2.03 -13.68 -22.80
CA VAL A 574 -0.87 -14.45 -23.28
C VAL A 574 0.18 -13.41 -23.67
N CYS A 575 1.35 -13.42 -23.02
CA CYS A 575 2.59 -12.71 -23.41
C CYS A 575 2.83 -11.22 -23.10
N VAL A 576 1.94 -10.45 -22.46
CA VAL A 576 2.31 -9.05 -22.05
C VAL A 576 2.17 -8.85 -20.55
N CYS A 577 3.11 -9.42 -19.81
CA CYS A 577 3.40 -9.01 -18.43
C CYS A 577 4.35 -7.82 -18.48
N VAL A 578 3.99 -6.71 -17.83
CA VAL A 578 4.86 -5.53 -17.70
C VAL A 578 5.26 -5.41 -16.24
N SER A 579 6.56 -5.22 -16.03
CA SER A 579 7.13 -5.00 -14.71
C SER A 579 7.95 -3.72 -14.74
N THR A 580 7.54 -2.73 -13.95
CA THR A 580 8.19 -1.43 -13.81
C THR A 580 8.78 -1.32 -12.42
N VAL A 581 10.05 -0.93 -12.33
CA VAL A 581 10.74 -0.65 -11.06
C VAL A 581 10.94 0.86 -10.98
N LEU A 582 10.44 1.47 -9.90
CA LEU A 582 10.63 2.89 -9.58
C LEU A 582 11.61 2.98 -8.42
N LEU A 583 12.74 3.65 -8.63
CA LEU A 583 13.73 3.87 -7.58
C LEU A 583 13.97 5.36 -7.38
N PRO A 584 13.99 5.83 -6.12
CA PRO A 584 14.22 7.22 -5.81
C PRO A 584 15.71 7.56 -5.99
N ALA A 585 16.04 8.84 -6.11
CA ALA A 585 17.39 9.30 -6.47
C ALA A 585 18.50 8.84 -5.51
N GLU A 586 18.17 8.38 -4.30
CA GLU A 586 19.14 7.82 -3.35
C GLU A 586 19.75 6.48 -3.81
N PHE A 587 19.15 5.82 -4.80
CA PHE A 587 19.69 4.61 -5.44
C PHE A 587 20.67 4.90 -6.59
N SER A 588 20.88 6.18 -6.92
CA SER A 588 21.76 6.55 -8.03
C SER A 588 23.18 6.04 -7.80
N ASN A 589 23.79 5.43 -8.82
CA ASN A 589 25.09 4.75 -8.80
C ASN A 589 25.17 3.53 -7.87
N ARG A 590 24.05 2.94 -7.44
CA ARG A 590 24.02 1.79 -6.51
C ARG A 590 23.37 0.54 -7.08
N THR A 591 22.65 0.66 -8.20
CA THR A 591 21.92 -0.45 -8.80
C THR A 591 22.81 -1.27 -9.72
N GLN A 592 22.52 -2.57 -9.79
CA GLN A 592 23.13 -3.51 -10.72
C GLN A 592 22.09 -4.53 -11.15
N GLY A 593 22.24 -5.14 -12.33
CA GLY A 593 21.31 -6.16 -12.83
C GLY A 593 20.89 -5.89 -14.27
N LEU A 594 19.81 -6.54 -14.69
CA LEU A 594 19.29 -6.39 -16.05
C LEU A 594 18.71 -4.98 -16.33
N LEU A 595 18.34 -4.20 -15.30
CA LEU A 595 17.91 -2.81 -15.50
C LEU A 595 19.05 -1.78 -15.40
N GLY A 596 20.30 -2.23 -15.33
CA GLY A 596 21.47 -1.37 -15.44
C GLY A 596 21.85 -0.61 -14.17
N SER A 597 22.78 0.33 -14.33
CA SER A 597 23.28 1.22 -13.28
C SER A 597 22.53 2.54 -13.38
N MET A 598 21.79 2.94 -12.36
CA MET A 598 21.00 4.17 -12.39
C MET A 598 21.93 5.37 -12.19
N ASN A 599 22.52 5.91 -13.25
CA ASN A 599 23.48 7.02 -13.15
C ASN A 599 23.37 8.07 -14.27
N ALA A 600 22.31 7.99 -15.08
CA ALA A 600 22.07 8.79 -16.26
C ALA A 600 23.09 8.58 -17.40
N ASP A 601 23.79 7.44 -17.44
CA ASP A 601 24.70 7.05 -18.52
C ASP A 601 24.33 5.68 -19.10
N PRO A 602 23.59 5.62 -20.22
CA PRO A 602 23.19 4.34 -20.83
C PRO A 602 24.36 3.53 -21.42
N SER A 603 25.59 4.06 -21.44
CA SER A 603 26.74 3.37 -22.02
C SER A 603 27.33 2.29 -21.10
N ASP A 604 27.06 2.35 -19.80
CA ASP A 604 27.55 1.38 -18.82
C ASP A 604 26.48 0.35 -18.36
N ASP A 605 25.25 0.51 -18.82
CA ASP A 605 24.09 -0.31 -18.45
C ASP A 605 24.24 -1.81 -18.76
N LEU A 606 25.11 -2.17 -19.71
CA LEU A 606 25.48 -3.57 -20.00
C LEU A 606 26.70 -4.01 -19.18
N MET A 607 26.73 -3.65 -17.89
CA MET A 607 27.72 -4.13 -16.93
C MET A 607 27.42 -5.57 -16.52
N THR A 608 28.37 -6.49 -16.75
CA THR A 608 28.24 -7.90 -16.35
C THR A 608 28.30 -8.05 -14.83
N SER A 609 27.88 -9.22 -14.33
CA SER A 609 28.00 -9.57 -12.91
C SER A 609 29.45 -9.65 -12.38
N SER A 610 30.45 -9.64 -13.27
CA SER A 610 31.87 -9.52 -12.93
C SER A 610 32.40 -8.08 -12.95
N GLY A 611 31.56 -7.10 -13.28
CA GLY A 611 31.89 -5.67 -13.32
C GLY A 611 32.51 -5.17 -14.64
N SER A 612 32.49 -5.96 -15.72
CA SER A 612 32.96 -5.50 -17.04
C SER A 612 31.81 -4.93 -17.87
N VAL A 613 32.02 -3.80 -18.55
CA VAL A 613 31.02 -3.16 -19.39
C VAL A 613 31.13 -3.64 -20.84
N ILE A 614 30.01 -4.03 -21.44
CA ILE A 614 29.90 -4.36 -22.87
C ILE A 614 29.39 -3.13 -23.63
N SER A 615 30.10 -2.72 -24.68
CA SER A 615 29.69 -1.59 -25.51
C SER A 615 28.37 -1.87 -26.22
N SER A 616 27.36 -1.03 -26.01
CA SER A 616 26.04 -1.17 -26.64
C SER A 616 26.00 -0.83 -28.13
N ALA A 617 27.03 -0.17 -28.67
CA ALA A 617 27.05 0.28 -30.07
C ALA A 617 27.11 -0.87 -31.10
N ASP A 618 27.82 -1.95 -30.77
CA ASP A 618 28.10 -3.07 -31.68
C ASP A 618 27.71 -4.44 -31.09
N VAL A 619 26.98 -4.45 -29.97
CA VAL A 619 26.65 -5.70 -29.27
C VAL A 619 25.70 -6.57 -30.09
N THR A 620 26.07 -7.83 -30.26
CA THR A 620 25.24 -8.82 -30.94
C THR A 620 24.14 -9.36 -30.01
N PRO A 621 23.00 -9.84 -30.55
CA PRO A 621 21.97 -10.51 -29.75
C PRO A 621 22.51 -11.70 -28.92
N GLU A 622 23.51 -12.42 -29.44
CA GLU A 622 24.19 -13.52 -28.77
C GLU A 622 25.03 -13.05 -27.57
N GLU A 623 25.71 -11.91 -27.70
CA GLU A 623 26.43 -11.29 -26.58
C GLU A 623 25.47 -10.76 -25.51
N ILE A 624 24.34 -10.12 -25.91
CA ILE A 624 23.27 -9.72 -24.97
C ILE A 624 22.73 -10.95 -24.21
N PHE A 625 22.55 -12.07 -24.90
CA PHE A 625 22.08 -13.30 -24.25
C PHE A 625 23.09 -13.85 -23.25
N THR A 626 24.37 -13.80 -23.58
CA THR A 626 25.46 -14.18 -22.66
C THR A 626 25.51 -13.25 -21.45
N PHE A 627 25.40 -11.94 -21.68
CA PHE A 627 25.29 -10.92 -20.63
C PHE A 627 24.11 -11.20 -19.69
N GLY A 628 22.91 -11.39 -20.23
CA GLY A 628 21.72 -11.60 -19.42
C GLY A 628 21.74 -12.93 -18.66
N ALA A 629 22.30 -13.98 -19.26
CA ALA A 629 22.52 -15.26 -18.60
C ALA A 629 23.44 -15.15 -17.37
N GLY A 630 24.40 -14.23 -17.40
CA GLY A 630 25.32 -13.96 -16.29
C GLY A 630 24.68 -13.31 -15.06
N TRP A 631 23.45 -12.81 -15.18
CA TRP A 631 22.66 -12.24 -14.07
C TRP A 631 21.70 -13.25 -13.43
N ASN A 632 21.92 -14.55 -13.64
CA ASN A 632 21.12 -15.59 -13.00
C ASN A 632 21.27 -15.58 -11.47
N ILE A 633 20.19 -15.96 -10.78
CA ILE A 633 20.21 -16.04 -9.31
C ILE A 633 20.83 -17.37 -8.83
N SER A 634 21.17 -17.41 -7.54
CA SER A 634 21.55 -18.64 -6.85
C SER A 634 20.37 -19.24 -6.08
N LYS A 635 20.46 -20.53 -5.74
CA LYS A 635 19.42 -21.21 -4.93
C LYS A 635 19.26 -20.59 -3.53
N THR A 636 20.33 -20.10 -2.93
CA THR A 636 20.32 -19.50 -1.58
C THR A 636 19.85 -18.06 -1.59
N SER A 637 19.93 -17.37 -2.73
CA SER A 637 19.44 -15.99 -2.89
C SER A 637 18.02 -15.92 -3.47
N SER A 638 17.41 -17.05 -3.83
CA SER A 638 16.10 -17.07 -4.46
C SER A 638 15.03 -16.57 -3.51
N LEU A 639 14.24 -15.61 -4.01
CA LEU A 639 13.05 -15.08 -3.33
C LEU A 639 11.77 -15.83 -3.72
N PHE A 640 11.84 -16.79 -4.65
CA PHE A 640 10.65 -17.40 -5.21
C PHE A 640 10.12 -18.58 -4.40
N THR A 641 8.82 -18.79 -4.50
CA THR A 641 8.13 -19.97 -4.00
C THR A 641 8.18 -21.11 -5.02
N TYR A 642 8.45 -22.32 -4.55
CA TYR A 642 8.47 -23.56 -5.35
C TYR A 642 7.44 -24.57 -4.82
N ASP A 643 6.16 -24.27 -5.04
CA ASP A 643 5.01 -25.00 -4.49
C ASP A 643 4.35 -25.96 -5.48
N SER A 644 5.01 -26.32 -6.58
CA SER A 644 4.53 -27.34 -7.51
C SER A 644 5.66 -28.20 -8.04
N ARG A 645 5.35 -29.40 -8.49
CA ARG A 645 6.34 -30.28 -9.14
C ARG A 645 6.96 -29.64 -10.37
N TYR A 646 6.15 -28.92 -11.15
CA TYR A 646 6.63 -28.14 -12.29
C TYR A 646 7.68 -27.10 -11.88
N LEU A 647 7.43 -26.31 -10.83
CA LEU A 647 8.37 -25.29 -10.38
C LEU A 647 9.65 -25.90 -9.81
N LEU A 648 9.53 -27.01 -9.08
CA LEU A 648 10.69 -27.74 -8.55
C LEU A 648 11.56 -28.28 -9.68
N ASP A 649 10.96 -29.00 -10.63
CA ASP A 649 11.68 -29.69 -11.71
C ASP A 649 12.22 -28.70 -12.76
N SER A 650 11.58 -27.55 -12.95
CA SER A 650 11.95 -26.57 -13.99
C SER A 650 12.88 -25.45 -13.51
N TYR A 651 12.85 -25.10 -12.22
CA TYR A 651 13.58 -23.93 -11.71
C TYR A 651 14.42 -24.24 -10.45
N PHE A 652 13.91 -25.02 -9.49
CA PHE A 652 14.64 -25.25 -8.23
C PHE A 652 15.75 -26.31 -8.33
N LEU A 653 15.46 -27.45 -8.95
CA LEU A 653 16.40 -28.56 -9.12
C LEU A 653 17.51 -28.27 -10.15
N PRO A 654 17.19 -27.82 -11.38
CA PRO A 654 18.21 -27.49 -12.37
C PRO A 654 19.00 -26.20 -12.02
N PRO A 655 20.03 -25.84 -12.79
CA PRO A 655 20.63 -24.51 -12.72
C PRO A 655 19.59 -23.42 -13.03
N SER A 656 19.70 -22.25 -12.40
CA SER A 656 18.72 -21.16 -12.57
C SER A 656 18.64 -20.60 -13.98
N HIS A 657 19.66 -20.77 -14.82
CA HIS A 657 19.62 -20.48 -16.25
C HIS A 657 19.68 -21.78 -17.06
N ASP A 658 18.71 -21.97 -17.96
CA ASP A 658 18.68 -23.10 -18.88
C ASP A 658 19.57 -22.84 -20.09
N SER A 659 20.84 -23.27 -20.01
CA SER A 659 21.82 -23.11 -21.08
C SER A 659 21.51 -23.92 -22.34
N THR A 660 20.54 -24.85 -22.30
CA THR A 660 20.11 -25.61 -23.47
C THR A 660 19.06 -24.88 -24.30
N PHE A 661 18.42 -23.85 -23.71
CA PHE A 661 17.47 -23.01 -24.40
C PHE A 661 18.19 -21.92 -25.19
N VAL A 662 18.07 -21.97 -26.52
CA VAL A 662 18.58 -20.92 -27.43
C VAL A 662 17.39 -20.19 -28.05
N PRO A 663 17.22 -18.88 -27.80
CA PRO A 663 16.10 -18.12 -28.32
C PRO A 663 16.23 -17.87 -29.82
N ALA A 664 15.13 -17.47 -30.45
CA ALA A 664 15.15 -16.93 -31.81
C ALA A 664 15.62 -15.47 -31.76
N PHE A 665 16.92 -15.24 -31.92
CA PHE A 665 17.53 -13.90 -31.90
C PHE A 665 16.94 -12.95 -32.94
N SER A 666 16.55 -13.47 -34.10
CA SER A 666 15.84 -12.71 -35.13
C SER A 666 14.82 -13.59 -35.85
N LEU A 667 13.70 -12.99 -36.23
CA LEU A 667 12.69 -13.60 -37.09
C LEU A 667 12.55 -12.73 -38.35
N PRO A 668 12.89 -13.24 -39.55
CA PRO A 668 12.80 -12.46 -40.76
C PRO A 668 11.33 -12.17 -41.11
N GLU A 669 11.05 -10.91 -41.49
CA GLU A 669 9.78 -10.53 -42.09
C GLU A 669 9.66 -11.21 -43.46
N LYS A 670 8.70 -12.13 -43.60
CA LYS A 670 8.42 -12.80 -44.88
C LYS A 670 7.26 -12.07 -45.56
N PRO A 671 7.44 -11.46 -46.73
CA PRO A 671 6.38 -10.68 -47.39
C PRO A 671 5.09 -11.48 -47.67
N ASP A 672 5.21 -12.78 -47.90
CA ASP A 672 4.08 -13.68 -48.16
C ASP A 672 3.35 -14.13 -46.87
N ASP A 673 3.85 -13.74 -45.69
CA ASP A 673 3.23 -14.06 -44.42
C ASP A 673 1.99 -13.18 -44.20
N PRO A 674 0.79 -13.75 -44.05
CA PRO A 674 -0.45 -12.98 -43.96
C PRO A 674 -0.48 -12.04 -42.75
N LEU A 675 0.32 -12.31 -41.70
CA LEU A 675 0.40 -11.45 -40.52
C LEU A 675 1.23 -10.18 -40.76
N VAL A 676 2.13 -10.16 -41.75
CA VAL A 676 3.09 -9.06 -41.93
C VAL A 676 2.39 -7.78 -42.35
N ALA A 677 1.40 -7.84 -43.23
CA ALA A 677 0.65 -6.65 -43.66
C ALA A 677 -0.06 -5.98 -42.46
N ASP A 678 -0.79 -6.75 -41.66
CA ASP A 678 -1.50 -6.25 -40.48
C ASP A 678 -0.51 -5.76 -39.41
N MET A 679 0.57 -6.51 -39.16
CA MET A 679 1.63 -6.12 -38.24
C MET A 679 2.25 -4.77 -38.61
N LEU A 680 2.61 -4.57 -39.87
CA LEU A 680 3.19 -3.31 -40.33
C LEU A 680 2.21 -2.13 -40.22
N SER A 681 0.90 -2.39 -40.27
CA SER A 681 -0.13 -1.36 -40.05
C SER A 681 -0.28 -0.97 -38.57
N VAL A 682 0.00 -1.87 -37.63
CA VAL A 682 -0.15 -1.64 -36.18
C VAL A 682 1.16 -1.21 -35.51
N CYS A 683 2.27 -1.88 -35.85
CA CYS A 683 3.58 -1.69 -35.25
C CYS A 683 4.32 -0.51 -35.87
N LEU A 684 3.88 0.70 -35.54
CA LEU A 684 4.41 1.96 -36.05
C LEU A 684 4.95 2.86 -34.93
N GLY A 685 5.97 3.65 -35.27
CA GLY A 685 6.61 4.62 -34.38
C GLY A 685 7.62 4.00 -33.42
N GLU A 686 7.89 4.71 -32.33
CA GLU A 686 8.80 4.24 -31.29
C GLU A 686 8.26 2.97 -30.61
N GLY A 687 9.12 1.96 -30.42
CA GLY A 687 8.71 0.64 -29.92
C GLY A 687 8.18 -0.31 -31.00
N ALA A 688 8.11 0.11 -32.26
CA ALA A 688 7.68 -0.75 -33.36
C ALA A 688 8.50 -2.03 -33.49
N GLN A 689 9.80 -1.99 -33.20
CA GLN A 689 10.66 -3.18 -33.28
C GLN A 689 10.24 -4.26 -32.26
N PHE A 690 9.93 -3.87 -31.03
CA PHE A 690 9.39 -4.77 -30.01
C PHE A 690 8.03 -5.33 -30.41
N CYS A 691 7.13 -4.47 -30.89
CA CYS A 691 5.82 -4.87 -31.40
C CYS A 691 5.93 -5.91 -32.54
N LYS A 692 6.83 -5.67 -33.50
CA LYS A 692 7.08 -6.60 -34.62
C LYS A 692 7.64 -7.92 -34.13
N HIS A 693 8.67 -7.88 -33.28
CA HIS A 693 9.27 -9.07 -32.69
C HIS A 693 8.23 -9.94 -31.99
N ASP A 694 7.48 -9.34 -31.07
CA ASP A 694 6.42 -10.02 -30.32
C ASP A 694 5.31 -10.56 -31.22
N THR A 695 4.90 -9.81 -32.25
CA THR A 695 3.89 -10.27 -33.21
C THR A 695 4.37 -11.49 -33.98
N LEU A 696 5.60 -11.47 -34.50
CA LEU A 696 6.15 -12.56 -35.30
C LEU A 696 6.42 -13.81 -34.46
N ILE A 697 6.93 -13.64 -33.23
CA ILE A 697 7.30 -14.76 -32.37
C ILE A 697 6.08 -15.43 -31.75
N THR A 698 5.08 -14.64 -31.35
CA THR A 698 3.85 -15.16 -30.74
C THR A 698 2.75 -15.46 -31.76
N ARG A 699 2.95 -15.06 -33.03
CA ARG A 699 1.93 -15.13 -34.08
C ARG A 699 0.63 -14.43 -33.68
N SER A 700 0.73 -13.34 -32.92
CA SER A 700 -0.41 -12.61 -32.36
C SER A 700 -0.23 -11.10 -32.44
N LEU A 701 -1.04 -10.46 -33.29
CA LEU A 701 -1.10 -9.01 -33.39
C LEU A 701 -1.55 -8.34 -32.09
N ALA A 702 -2.37 -9.04 -31.30
CA ALA A 702 -2.83 -8.55 -30.00
C ALA A 702 -1.67 -8.43 -29.00
N VAL A 703 -0.72 -9.38 -29.02
CA VAL A 703 0.48 -9.32 -28.18
C VAL A 703 1.36 -8.16 -28.60
N GLY A 704 1.71 -8.06 -29.89
CA GLY A 704 2.52 -6.94 -30.38
C GLY A 704 1.91 -5.57 -30.09
N ASN A 705 0.60 -5.40 -30.28
CA ASN A 705 -0.11 -4.17 -29.95
C ASN A 705 -0.05 -3.86 -28.44
N ALA A 706 -0.21 -4.88 -27.59
CA ALA A 706 -0.09 -4.71 -26.14
C ALA A 706 1.35 -4.35 -25.71
N THR A 707 2.38 -4.89 -26.36
CA THR A 707 3.79 -4.50 -26.17
C THR A 707 4.04 -3.05 -26.59
N LEU A 708 3.48 -2.63 -27.72
CA LEU A 708 3.56 -1.24 -28.18
C LEU A 708 2.89 -0.27 -27.20
N ARG A 709 1.72 -0.64 -26.65
CA ARG A 709 1.06 0.12 -25.59
C ARG A 709 1.90 0.19 -24.33
N ALA A 710 2.47 -0.92 -23.87
CA ALA A 710 3.35 -0.93 -22.71
C ALA A 710 4.57 0.00 -22.88
N ARG A 711 5.17 0.04 -24.08
CA ARG A 711 6.26 0.97 -24.39
C ARG A 711 5.80 2.42 -24.36
N ARG A 712 4.63 2.73 -24.90
CA ARG A 712 4.02 4.08 -24.85
C ARG A 712 3.70 4.51 -23.43
N ASP A 713 3.15 3.61 -22.61
CA ASP A 713 2.82 3.87 -21.21
C ASP A 713 4.09 4.15 -20.39
N HIS A 714 5.17 3.40 -20.60
CA HIS A 714 6.45 3.68 -19.95
C HIS A 714 7.05 5.00 -20.42
N ARG A 715 6.94 5.36 -21.71
CA ARG A 715 7.38 6.68 -22.17
C ARG A 715 6.57 7.80 -21.53
N ALA A 716 5.23 7.67 -21.48
CA ALA A 716 4.36 8.63 -20.80
C ALA A 716 4.67 8.73 -19.30
N LEU A 717 5.07 7.62 -18.66
CA LEU A 717 5.57 7.63 -17.29
C LEU A 717 6.85 8.45 -17.17
N MET A 718 7.84 8.24 -18.05
CA MET A 718 9.09 9.02 -18.05
C MET A 718 8.82 10.50 -18.33
N GLU A 719 7.97 10.84 -19.30
CA GLU A 719 7.54 12.22 -19.59
C GLU A 719 6.88 12.86 -18.37
N ALA A 720 6.07 12.11 -17.61
CA ALA A 720 5.44 12.59 -16.38
C ALA A 720 6.42 12.74 -15.21
N LEU A 721 7.53 11.99 -15.21
CA LEU A 721 8.60 12.02 -14.21
C LEU A 721 9.75 12.96 -14.57
N GLU A 722 9.64 13.72 -15.67
CA GLU A 722 10.64 14.74 -16.01
C GLU A 722 10.86 15.72 -14.84
N PRO A 723 12.13 15.99 -14.46
CA PRO A 723 12.44 16.98 -13.44
C PRO A 723 11.94 18.37 -13.84
N VAL A 724 11.40 19.11 -12.87
CA VAL A 724 11.00 20.51 -13.06
C VAL A 724 11.68 21.38 -12.02
N VAL A 725 11.95 22.63 -12.39
CA VAL A 725 12.59 23.61 -11.50
C VAL A 725 11.52 24.41 -10.77
N SER A 726 11.58 24.40 -9.44
CA SER A 726 10.74 25.20 -8.56
C SER A 726 11.58 26.21 -7.78
N CYS A 727 11.19 27.48 -7.81
CA CYS A 727 11.85 28.54 -7.04
C CYS A 727 11.32 28.65 -5.60
N GLY A 728 10.30 27.85 -5.27
CA GLY A 728 9.66 27.84 -3.96
C GLY A 728 8.71 29.03 -3.75
N TRP A 729 7.90 28.92 -2.70
CA TRP A 729 6.89 29.90 -2.33
C TRP A 729 7.51 31.22 -1.84
N ILE A 730 6.87 32.35 -2.19
CA ILE A 730 7.19 33.68 -1.67
C ILE A 730 6.03 34.18 -0.81
N PRO A 731 6.28 34.74 0.39
CA PRO A 731 5.23 35.31 1.23
C PRO A 731 4.57 36.54 0.59
N THR A 732 3.27 36.66 0.83
CA THR A 732 2.52 37.88 0.51
C THR A 732 3.05 39.05 1.35
N PRO A 733 3.41 40.21 0.77
CA PRO A 733 3.87 41.36 1.53
C PRO A 733 2.83 41.82 2.55
N ARG A 734 3.25 42.08 3.79
CA ARG A 734 2.36 42.66 4.81
C ARG A 734 1.83 44.01 4.31
N ASN A 735 0.52 44.25 4.42
CA ASN A 735 -0.16 45.42 3.83
C ASN A 735 -0.06 45.51 2.31
N GLY A 736 0.08 44.37 1.64
CA GLY A 736 0.04 44.25 0.20
C GLY A 736 -0.67 42.98 -0.26
N LYS A 737 -0.58 42.72 -1.56
CA LYS A 737 -1.13 41.56 -2.25
C LYS A 737 -0.07 40.97 -3.15
N LYS A 738 -0.08 39.64 -3.25
CA LYS A 738 0.67 38.86 -4.22
C LYS A 738 -0.32 38.29 -5.22
N ASN A 739 -0.05 38.44 -6.50
CA ASN A 739 -0.84 37.86 -7.58
C ASN A 739 -0.03 36.75 -8.26
N GLY A 740 -0.64 35.58 -8.38
CA GLY A 740 -0.01 34.34 -8.82
C GLY A 740 0.26 33.36 -7.67
N THR A 741 0.10 32.07 -7.99
CA THR A 741 0.22 30.93 -7.08
C THR A 741 1.06 29.81 -7.68
N ARG A 742 1.82 30.11 -8.73
CA ARG A 742 2.67 29.15 -9.45
C ARG A 742 4.14 29.53 -9.27
N TYR A 743 4.95 28.51 -8.98
CA TYR A 743 6.33 28.70 -8.52
C TYR A 743 7.37 27.97 -9.38
N LEU A 744 6.95 27.45 -10.54
CA LEU A 744 7.84 26.75 -11.46
C LEU A 744 8.56 27.74 -12.39
N GLN A 745 9.65 27.30 -12.98
CA GLN A 745 10.44 28.06 -13.94
C GLN A 745 9.55 28.72 -15.01
N GLY A 746 9.80 30.00 -15.26
CA GLY A 746 9.05 30.81 -16.22
C GLY A 746 7.76 31.44 -15.65
N ASN A 747 7.30 31.05 -14.44
CA ASN A 747 6.19 31.74 -13.79
C ASN A 747 6.64 33.08 -13.20
N THR A 748 5.77 34.09 -13.31
CA THR A 748 5.96 35.43 -12.77
C THR A 748 4.90 35.73 -11.72
N LEU A 749 5.33 36.24 -10.57
CA LEU A 749 4.49 36.76 -9.50
C LEU A 749 4.53 38.28 -9.53
N SER A 750 3.39 38.94 -9.33
CA SER A 750 3.32 40.40 -9.21
C SER A 750 2.84 40.83 -7.83
N PHE A 751 3.35 41.96 -7.37
CA PHE A 751 3.13 42.47 -6.02
C PHE A 751 2.56 43.88 -6.08
N THR A 752 1.58 44.15 -5.22
CA THR A 752 0.95 45.47 -5.11
C THR A 752 0.73 45.81 -3.64
N CYS A 753 0.92 47.06 -3.24
CA CYS A 753 0.64 47.49 -1.88
C CYS A 753 -0.80 48.00 -1.72
N SER A 754 -1.36 47.81 -0.52
CA SER A 754 -2.63 48.42 -0.14
C SER A 754 -2.50 49.94 -0.07
N GLU A 755 -3.64 50.63 -0.11
CA GLU A 755 -3.70 52.09 -0.05
C GLU A 755 -2.94 52.63 1.18
N GLY A 756 -2.12 53.67 0.98
CA GLY A 756 -1.28 54.28 2.03
C GLY A 756 0.12 53.67 2.19
N TYR A 757 0.43 52.59 1.47
CA TYR A 757 1.74 51.94 1.47
C TYR A 757 2.39 52.02 0.09
N VAL A 758 3.72 52.12 0.07
CA VAL A 758 4.55 52.14 -1.14
C VAL A 758 5.32 50.85 -1.25
N LEU A 759 5.41 50.30 -2.47
CA LEU A 759 6.14 49.07 -2.76
C LEU A 759 7.64 49.36 -2.82
N TYR A 760 8.40 48.65 -2.00
CA TYR A 760 9.85 48.58 -2.01
C TYR A 760 10.29 47.20 -2.50
N GLY A 761 11.34 47.13 -3.33
CA GLY A 761 11.77 45.92 -4.02
C GLY A 761 11.13 45.77 -5.41
N SER A 762 11.07 44.55 -5.93
CA SER A 762 10.57 44.31 -7.30
C SER A 762 9.05 44.16 -7.35
N THR A 763 8.41 44.87 -8.30
CA THR A 763 6.96 44.76 -8.57
C THR A 763 6.59 43.41 -9.18
N GLU A 764 7.53 42.78 -9.89
CA GLU A 764 7.37 41.46 -10.48
C GLU A 764 8.64 40.64 -10.22
N ARG A 765 8.45 39.34 -9.99
CA ARG A 765 9.54 38.37 -9.81
C ARG A 765 9.24 37.13 -10.63
N THR A 766 10.22 36.67 -11.40
CA THR A 766 10.09 35.51 -12.28
C THR A 766 11.00 34.38 -11.78
N CYS A 767 10.50 33.16 -11.77
CA CYS A 767 11.29 31.98 -11.44
C CYS A 767 12.20 31.62 -12.62
N VAL A 768 13.50 31.53 -12.38
CA VAL A 768 14.51 31.22 -13.41
C VAL A 768 15.07 29.80 -13.26
N GLU A 769 15.88 29.39 -14.24
CA GLU A 769 16.37 28.01 -14.39
C GLU A 769 17.24 27.49 -13.23
N ASP A 770 17.87 28.39 -12.47
CA ASP A 770 18.69 28.04 -11.32
C ASP A 770 17.87 27.81 -10.02
N GLY A 771 16.54 27.88 -10.12
CA GLY A 771 15.64 27.73 -8.97
C GLY A 771 15.60 28.95 -8.05
N THR A 772 15.96 30.13 -8.56
CA THR A 772 15.85 31.40 -7.83
C THR A 772 14.82 32.36 -8.45
N TRP A 773 14.32 33.28 -7.63
CA TRP A 773 13.44 34.36 -8.08
C TRP A 773 14.25 35.58 -8.49
N THR A 774 13.96 36.15 -9.67
CA THR A 774 14.55 37.42 -10.08
C THR A 774 14.20 38.56 -9.11
N GLY A 775 15.02 39.62 -9.17
CA GLY A 775 14.76 40.86 -8.43
C GLY A 775 14.84 40.73 -6.92
N GLU A 776 14.35 41.74 -6.23
CA GLU A 776 14.39 41.87 -4.78
C GLU A 776 13.04 41.56 -4.13
N GLN A 777 13.06 41.07 -2.89
CA GLN A 777 11.85 40.77 -2.12
C GLN A 777 10.96 42.01 -2.01
N ALA A 778 9.68 41.86 -2.33
CA ALA A 778 8.71 42.95 -2.24
C ALA A 778 8.27 43.18 -0.78
N HIS A 779 8.30 44.45 -0.37
CA HIS A 779 7.84 44.94 0.92
C HIS A 779 6.90 46.13 0.73
N CYS A 780 5.89 46.27 1.58
CA CYS A 780 5.01 47.44 1.60
C CYS A 780 5.29 48.26 2.86
N ILE A 781 5.84 49.46 2.68
CA ILE A 781 6.24 50.37 3.76
C ILE A 781 5.38 51.62 3.74
N THR A 782 5.23 52.29 4.89
CA THR A 782 4.45 53.52 4.98
C THR A 782 5.14 54.64 4.20
N GLY A 783 4.41 55.32 3.32
CA GLY A 783 4.96 56.37 2.43
C GLY A 783 5.44 57.66 3.13
N TRP A 784 5.58 57.66 4.46
CA TRP A 784 6.01 58.83 5.24
C TRP A 784 7.52 59.04 5.25
N LEU A 785 8.31 58.05 4.81
CA LEU A 785 9.78 58.14 4.81
C LEU A 785 10.37 58.87 3.58
N GLU A 786 9.59 59.15 2.53
CA GLU A 786 10.07 59.88 1.35
C GLU A 786 10.06 61.43 1.52
N ARG A 787 9.66 61.97 2.68
CA ARG A 787 9.72 63.42 2.96
C ARG A 787 10.99 63.89 3.68
N PHE A 788 11.97 63.01 3.91
CA PHE A 788 13.22 63.34 4.61
C PHE A 788 14.50 62.89 3.86
N SER A 789 14.48 62.95 2.52
CA SER A 789 15.70 62.87 1.70
C SER A 789 15.95 64.17 0.94
#